data_AF-A0A1B7JLI1-F1
#
_entry.id   AF-A0A1B7JLI1-F1
#
_cell.length_a   1.000
_cell.length_b   1.000
_cell.length_c   1.000
_cell.angle_alpha   90.00
_cell.angle_beta   90.00
_cell.angle_gamma   90.00
#
_symmetry.space_group_name_H-M   'P 1'
#
loop_
_entity.id
_entity.type
_entity.pdbx_description
1 polymer ?
#
loop_
_entity_poly.entity_id
_entity_poly.type
_entity_poly.pdbx_seq_one_letter_code
_entity_poly.pdbx_strand_id
1 'polypeptide(L)'
;MKLSRRSFMKANAIAAAAAAAGIGAPSIAKAVVGQQESIKWDKAPCRFCGTGCGVLVGTQNGRIVASQGDPEAPVNRGLNCIKGYFLPKIMYGKDRLTQPLLRMKDGEYDKNGEFTPITWEQAFDVMEEKVKTTLKEKGPEGIGMFGSGQWTVWEGYAASKLFKGGFRSNNLDPNARHCMASAVVGFMRTFGMDEPMGCYDDIEHADAFVLWGSNMAEMHPILWSRITNRRLSNPDVHVAVMSTYKHRSFELADNGIVFAPQSDLVILNYIANYIIQNNAVNQDFLDKHVNLRRGATDIGYGLRPTHPLEKSAKNPGSDASEPMTWDEYKAFVAEYTLDKTAEMSGVPKDQLEELAKLYADPKIKVVSYWTMGFNQHTRGVWANNLAYNLHLLTGKISQPGCGPFSLTGQPSACGTAREVGTFSHRLPADMVVTNEKHREKVEGVWQLPAGTIPEKVGLHAVAQDRALKDGKLNFYWVMCNNNMQAGPNINEDRLPGWRDPRNFIVVSDPYPTVSALAADLILPTAMWVEKEGAYGNAERRTQFWRQQIQGPGESKSDLMQMVLFAKRFKTEEVWPEELLAKKPEYRGKTLYDVLFANKAVTKFPISELAQDQLNDESRELGFYLQKGLFEEYAGFGRGHGHDLADFDAYHQARGIRWPVVDGKETMWRYSEGNDPYVKAGQGYQFYGKPDGKAVIFALPFEPAAEAPDKEYDLWLSTGRVLEHWHTGSMTRRVPELHRAFPESVVFMHPLDAKDRGLRRGDKVKVVSRRGDVVTIVETRGRNKPPKGLVYMAFFDAAQLVNNLTLDATDPLSKETDYKKCAVKLEKV
;
A
#
# COMPACT_ATOMS: atom_id res chain seq x y z
N MET A 1 -31.65 3.33 36.17
CA MET A 1 -31.10 2.99 37.51
C MET A 1 -29.67 2.48 37.33
N LYS A 2 -28.63 3.18 37.79
CA LYS A 2 -27.23 2.70 37.67
C LYS A 2 -27.01 1.58 38.70
N LEU A 3 -26.98 0.33 38.25
CA LEU A 3 -26.65 -0.82 39.11
C LEU A 3 -25.16 -0.80 39.45
N SER A 4 -24.83 -0.86 40.75
CA SER A 4 -23.43 -0.97 41.19
C SER A 4 -22.86 -2.36 40.84
N ARG A 5 -21.53 -2.45 40.66
CA ARG A 5 -20.81 -3.75 40.50
C ARG A 5 -21.19 -4.76 41.57
N ARG A 6 -21.39 -4.30 42.81
CA ARG A 6 -21.78 -5.12 43.95
C ARG A 6 -23.22 -5.63 43.83
N SER A 7 -24.13 -4.81 43.33
CA SER A 7 -25.53 -5.19 43.06
C SER A 7 -25.62 -6.22 41.94
N PHE A 8 -24.79 -6.09 40.90
CA PHE A 8 -24.69 -7.03 39.79
C PHE A 8 -24.19 -8.42 40.23
N MET A 9 -23.11 -8.47 41.03
CA MET A 9 -22.59 -9.74 41.55
C MET A 9 -23.61 -10.46 42.44
N LYS A 10 -24.33 -9.72 43.29
CA LYS A 10 -25.40 -10.30 44.12
C LYS A 10 -26.54 -10.85 43.28
N ALA A 11 -26.96 -10.14 42.23
CA ALA A 11 -28.02 -10.60 41.33
C ALA A 11 -27.64 -11.90 40.59
N ASN A 12 -26.39 -12.01 40.11
CA ASN A 12 -25.89 -13.23 39.48
C ASN A 12 -25.78 -14.41 40.45
N ALA A 13 -25.31 -14.18 41.67
CA ALA A 13 -25.25 -15.23 42.69
C ALA A 13 -26.66 -15.76 43.05
N ILE A 14 -27.65 -14.86 43.15
CA ILE A 14 -29.06 -15.22 43.39
C ILE A 14 -29.64 -16.00 42.20
N ALA A 15 -29.34 -15.58 40.96
CA ALA A 15 -29.81 -16.27 39.76
C ALA A 15 -29.23 -17.69 39.64
N ALA A 16 -27.93 -17.86 39.88
CA ALA A 16 -27.25 -19.16 39.85
C ALA A 16 -27.78 -20.10 40.94
N ALA A 17 -27.99 -19.60 42.15
CA ALA A 17 -28.57 -20.38 43.25
C ALA A 17 -30.03 -20.79 42.96
N ALA A 18 -30.84 -19.89 42.41
CA ALA A 18 -32.23 -20.18 42.04
C ALA A 18 -32.32 -21.25 40.94
N ALA A 19 -31.45 -21.17 39.92
CA ALA A 19 -31.35 -22.15 38.86
C ALA A 19 -30.92 -23.54 39.38
N ALA A 20 -29.94 -23.59 40.28
CA ALA A 20 -29.49 -24.85 40.90
C ALA A 20 -30.57 -25.47 41.81
N ALA A 21 -31.43 -24.65 42.42
CA ALA A 21 -32.52 -25.09 43.29
C ALA A 21 -33.84 -25.38 42.54
N GLY A 22 -33.92 -25.15 41.23
CA GLY A 22 -35.14 -25.36 40.44
C GLY A 22 -36.27 -24.36 40.73
N ILE A 23 -35.95 -23.18 41.28
CA ILE A 23 -36.93 -22.16 41.67
C ILE A 23 -36.83 -20.97 40.70
N GLY A 24 -37.97 -20.37 40.34
CA GLY A 24 -37.99 -19.19 39.48
C GLY A 24 -37.25 -17.99 40.11
N ALA A 25 -36.23 -17.47 39.42
CA ALA A 25 -35.48 -16.31 39.89
C ALA A 25 -36.37 -15.05 40.00
N PRO A 26 -36.17 -14.19 41.02
CA PRO A 26 -36.90 -12.93 41.17
C PRO A 26 -36.81 -12.05 39.91
N SER A 27 -37.84 -11.25 39.62
CA SER A 27 -37.92 -10.39 38.43
C SER A 27 -36.71 -9.46 38.23
N ILE A 28 -36.07 -9.02 39.32
CA ILE A 28 -34.83 -8.21 39.29
C ILE A 28 -33.64 -9.02 38.77
N ALA A 29 -33.53 -10.31 39.08
CA ALA A 29 -32.48 -11.18 38.56
C ALA A 29 -32.73 -11.54 37.07
N LYS A 30 -33.99 -11.75 36.68
CA LYS A 30 -34.38 -11.90 35.26
C LYS A 30 -34.13 -10.64 34.43
N ALA A 31 -34.33 -9.45 34.99
CA ALA A 31 -34.03 -8.18 34.29
C ALA A 31 -32.52 -7.93 34.10
N VAL A 32 -31.67 -8.47 35.00
CA VAL A 32 -30.20 -8.38 34.90
C VAL A 32 -29.63 -9.42 33.94
N VAL A 33 -30.23 -10.61 33.88
CA VAL A 33 -29.82 -11.70 32.96
C VAL A 33 -30.41 -11.48 31.55
N GLY A 34 -31.61 -10.89 31.44
CA GLY A 34 -32.28 -10.57 30.18
C GLY A 34 -31.71 -9.38 29.39
N GLN A 35 -30.60 -8.78 29.87
CA GLN A 35 -29.89 -7.66 29.23
C GLN A 35 -28.52 -8.04 28.64
N GLN A 36 -28.18 -9.33 28.53
CA GLN A 36 -27.04 -9.71 27.70
C GLN A 36 -27.47 -9.66 26.22
N GLU A 37 -27.19 -8.53 25.56
CA GLU A 37 -27.24 -8.50 24.08
C GLU A 37 -26.33 -9.59 23.54
N SER A 38 -26.86 -10.45 22.66
CA SER A 38 -26.06 -11.44 21.93
C SER A 38 -25.00 -10.75 21.09
N ILE A 39 -23.87 -11.43 20.85
CA ILE A 39 -22.84 -10.92 19.93
C ILE A 39 -23.45 -10.73 18.54
N LYS A 40 -23.37 -9.52 17.98
CA LYS A 40 -23.72 -9.21 16.59
C LYS A 40 -22.50 -9.45 15.71
N TRP A 41 -22.64 -10.25 14.66
CA TRP A 41 -21.57 -10.53 13.71
C TRP A 41 -21.83 -9.80 12.39
N ASP A 42 -20.85 -9.06 11.90
CA ASP A 42 -20.90 -8.45 10.56
C ASP A 42 -19.55 -8.56 9.84
N LYS A 43 -19.58 -8.51 8.52
CA LYS A 43 -18.40 -8.70 7.67
C LYS A 43 -17.51 -7.46 7.65
N ALA A 44 -16.21 -7.70 7.52
CA ALA A 44 -15.23 -6.68 7.14
C ALA A 44 -14.03 -7.33 6.45
N PRO A 45 -13.29 -6.62 5.58
CA PRO A 45 -11.95 -7.03 5.22
C PRO A 45 -11.00 -6.85 6.40
N CYS A 46 -10.00 -7.73 6.49
CA CYS A 46 -8.91 -7.62 7.46
C CYS A 46 -8.18 -6.28 7.31
N ARG A 47 -7.84 -5.63 8.43
CA ARG A 47 -7.21 -4.30 8.45
C ARG A 47 -5.74 -4.25 7.98
N PHE A 48 -5.14 -5.39 7.64
CA PHE A 48 -3.69 -5.54 7.47
C PHE A 48 -3.26 -5.67 6.00
N CYS A 49 -2.75 -6.84 5.57
CA CYS A 49 -2.09 -6.94 4.27
C CYS A 49 -3.06 -7.02 3.09
N GLY A 50 -2.53 -6.72 1.90
CA GLY A 50 -3.24 -6.73 0.61
C GLY A 50 -3.71 -8.10 0.13
N THR A 51 -3.56 -9.17 0.92
CA THR A 51 -4.33 -10.40 0.71
C THR A 51 -5.83 -10.13 0.84
N GLY A 52 -6.24 -9.28 1.79
CA GLY A 52 -7.64 -8.92 1.96
C GLY A 52 -8.53 -10.09 2.40
N CYS A 53 -8.12 -10.82 3.44
CA CYS A 53 -8.96 -11.86 4.05
C CYS A 53 -10.28 -11.26 4.53
N GLY A 54 -11.40 -11.93 4.27
CA GLY A 54 -12.68 -11.59 4.88
C GLY A 54 -12.72 -12.04 6.34
N VAL A 55 -13.25 -11.21 7.21
CA VAL A 55 -13.44 -11.50 8.63
C VAL A 55 -14.88 -11.22 9.05
N LEU A 56 -15.37 -12.00 10.01
CA LEU A 56 -16.58 -11.68 10.76
C LEU A 56 -16.15 -11.04 12.08
N VAL A 57 -16.69 -9.86 12.36
CA VAL A 57 -16.38 -9.07 13.54
C VAL A 57 -17.57 -9.18 14.50
N GLY A 58 -17.30 -9.68 15.70
CA GLY A 58 -18.30 -9.87 16.74
C GLY A 58 -18.32 -8.67 17.69
N THR A 59 -19.41 -7.91 17.68
CA THR A 59 -19.64 -6.76 18.56
C THR A 59 -20.66 -7.04 19.65
N GLN A 60 -20.43 -6.46 20.82
CA GLN A 60 -21.34 -6.52 21.96
C GLN A 60 -21.15 -5.25 22.80
N ASN A 61 -22.24 -4.58 23.19
CA ASN A 61 -22.20 -3.36 24.00
C ASN A 61 -21.26 -2.27 23.44
N GLY A 62 -21.32 -2.01 22.13
CA GLY A 62 -20.49 -1.00 21.47
C GLY A 62 -18.99 -1.31 21.41
N ARG A 63 -18.59 -2.57 21.61
CA ARG A 63 -17.19 -3.00 21.56
C ARG A 63 -17.04 -4.25 20.70
N ILE A 64 -15.86 -4.43 20.12
CA ILE A 64 -15.47 -5.71 19.51
C ILE A 64 -15.01 -6.64 20.63
N VAL A 65 -15.64 -7.80 20.68
CA VAL A 65 -15.33 -8.86 21.65
C VAL A 65 -14.71 -10.09 20.98
N ALA A 66 -14.88 -10.23 19.66
CA ALA A 66 -14.30 -11.32 18.89
C ALA A 66 -14.09 -10.96 17.41
N SER A 67 -13.22 -11.70 16.73
CA SER A 67 -13.19 -11.76 15.27
C SER A 67 -12.78 -13.16 14.83
N GLN A 68 -13.27 -13.59 13.69
CA GLN A 68 -12.91 -14.86 13.07
C GLN A 68 -12.71 -14.68 11.56
N GLY A 69 -12.02 -15.60 10.90
CA GLY A 69 -12.00 -15.61 9.45
C GLY A 69 -13.42 -15.91 8.94
N ASP A 70 -13.88 -15.18 7.94
CA ASP A 70 -15.20 -15.43 7.33
C ASP A 70 -15.12 -16.74 6.51
N PRO A 71 -15.87 -17.79 6.88
CA PRO A 71 -15.89 -19.05 6.13
C PRO A 71 -16.38 -18.88 4.69
N GLU A 72 -17.23 -17.89 4.44
CA GLU A 72 -17.82 -17.61 3.13
C GLU A 72 -16.95 -16.67 2.28
N ALA A 73 -15.88 -16.09 2.83
CA ALA A 73 -14.98 -15.24 2.06
C ALA A 73 -14.06 -16.08 1.16
N PRO A 74 -14.09 -15.88 -0.17
CA PRO A 74 -13.39 -16.74 -1.12
C PRO A 74 -11.86 -16.67 -1.00
N VAL A 75 -11.34 -15.56 -0.46
CA VAL A 75 -9.90 -15.33 -0.29
C VAL A 75 -9.29 -16.32 0.69
N ASN A 76 -9.92 -16.52 1.86
CA ASN A 76 -9.32 -17.18 3.01
C ASN A 76 -10.13 -18.37 3.55
N ARG A 77 -11.40 -18.53 3.15
CA ARG A 77 -12.25 -19.70 3.48
C ARG A 77 -12.20 -20.03 4.99
N GLY A 78 -12.35 -19.00 5.83
CA GLY A 78 -12.33 -19.12 7.30
C GLY A 78 -10.96 -19.00 7.97
N LEU A 79 -9.84 -19.03 7.22
CA LEU A 79 -8.50 -18.93 7.80
C LEU A 79 -8.10 -17.49 8.13
N ASN A 80 -7.20 -17.34 9.10
CA ASN A 80 -6.54 -16.08 9.42
C ASN A 80 -5.07 -16.33 9.81
N CYS A 81 -4.24 -15.31 9.67
CA CYS A 81 -2.91 -15.29 10.27
C CYS A 81 -2.95 -14.70 11.69
N ILE A 82 -1.83 -14.75 12.41
CA ILE A 82 -1.75 -14.25 13.79
C ILE A 82 -2.21 -12.79 13.96
N LYS A 83 -1.94 -11.93 12.96
CA LYS A 83 -2.42 -10.54 12.97
C LYS A 83 -3.94 -10.47 12.89
N GLY A 84 -4.55 -11.27 12.00
CA GLY A 84 -6.00 -11.34 11.82
C GLY A 84 -6.73 -11.82 13.07
N TYR A 85 -6.17 -12.82 13.78
CA TYR A 85 -6.75 -13.31 15.05
C TYR A 85 -6.79 -12.25 16.15
N PHE A 86 -5.90 -11.26 16.13
CA PHE A 86 -5.83 -10.20 17.13
C PHE A 86 -6.43 -8.85 16.69
N LEU A 87 -7.20 -8.82 15.60
CA LEU A 87 -8.00 -7.65 15.20
C LEU A 87 -8.86 -7.05 16.34
N PRO A 88 -9.47 -7.82 17.26
CA PRO A 88 -10.28 -7.26 18.33
C PRO A 88 -9.51 -6.37 19.32
N LYS A 89 -8.17 -6.35 19.25
CA LYS A 89 -7.31 -5.62 20.19
C LYS A 89 -6.69 -4.35 19.63
N ILE A 90 -6.63 -4.19 18.30
CA ILE A 90 -5.83 -3.13 17.67
C ILE A 90 -6.39 -1.71 17.90
N MET A 91 -7.66 -1.60 18.33
CA MET A 91 -8.34 -0.33 18.59
C MET A 91 -8.38 0.02 20.09
N TYR A 92 -7.82 -0.83 20.95
CA TYR A 92 -7.93 -0.69 22.41
C TYR A 92 -6.58 -0.56 23.12
N GLY A 93 -5.55 -0.08 22.42
CA GLY A 93 -4.34 0.41 23.08
C GLY A 93 -4.71 1.52 24.07
N LYS A 94 -4.08 1.52 25.24
CA LYS A 94 -4.43 2.41 26.37
C LYS A 94 -4.31 3.90 26.03
N ASP A 95 -3.45 4.22 25.08
CA ASP A 95 -3.05 5.56 24.64
C ASP A 95 -3.72 5.97 23.32
N ARG A 96 -4.92 5.46 23.01
CA ARG A 96 -5.73 5.97 21.90
C ARG A 96 -5.89 7.48 22.01
N LEU A 97 -5.67 8.19 20.90
CA LEU A 97 -5.90 9.62 20.81
C LEU A 97 -7.41 9.90 20.85
N THR A 98 -7.83 10.79 21.75
CA THR A 98 -9.25 11.10 21.99
C THR A 98 -9.61 12.56 21.77
N GLN A 99 -8.63 13.47 21.66
CA GLN A 99 -8.82 14.91 21.46
C GLN A 99 -7.71 15.46 20.55
N PRO A 100 -7.96 16.53 19.77
CA PRO A 100 -6.91 17.25 19.05
C PRO A 100 -5.83 17.77 20.01
N LEU A 101 -4.56 17.67 19.61
CA LEU A 101 -3.41 18.13 20.39
C LEU A 101 -2.58 19.10 19.55
N LEU A 102 -2.40 20.34 20.01
CA LEU A 102 -1.60 21.36 19.34
C LEU A 102 -0.37 21.70 20.19
N ARG A 103 0.78 21.94 19.55
CA ARG A 103 1.94 22.51 20.24
C ARG A 103 1.65 23.94 20.66
N MET A 104 1.66 24.18 21.97
CA MET A 104 1.34 25.49 22.52
C MET A 104 2.41 25.97 23.50
N LYS A 105 2.61 27.29 23.50
CA LYS A 105 3.40 28.01 24.50
C LYS A 105 2.70 29.34 24.78
N ASP A 106 2.56 29.69 26.06
CA ASP A 106 1.92 30.94 26.50
C ASP A 106 0.49 31.16 25.94
N GLY A 107 -0.24 30.07 25.69
CA GLY A 107 -1.62 30.11 25.19
C GLY A 107 -1.78 30.21 23.68
N GLU A 108 -0.68 30.22 22.92
CA GLU A 108 -0.68 30.32 21.46
C GLU A 108 0.06 29.14 20.80
N TYR A 109 -0.14 28.94 19.50
CA TYR A 109 0.64 27.96 18.73
C TYR A 109 2.12 28.35 18.73
N ASP A 110 2.98 27.40 19.11
CA ASP A 110 4.44 27.55 19.00
C ASP A 110 5.04 26.24 18.48
N LYS A 111 5.88 26.32 17.44
CA LYS A 111 6.57 25.16 16.86
C LYS A 111 7.30 24.34 17.92
N ASN A 112 7.86 24.99 18.94
CA ASN A 112 8.63 24.39 20.03
C ASN A 112 7.82 24.25 21.33
N GLY A 113 6.50 24.49 21.28
CA GLY A 113 5.59 24.29 22.40
C GLY A 113 5.32 22.82 22.72
N GLU A 114 4.65 22.60 23.84
CA GLU A 114 4.21 21.29 24.32
C GLU A 114 2.82 20.96 23.79
N PHE A 115 2.55 19.67 23.51
CA PHE A 115 1.23 19.26 23.06
C PHE A 115 0.18 19.48 24.15
N THR A 116 -0.79 20.34 23.86
CA THR A 116 -1.89 20.70 24.74
C THR A 116 -3.22 20.33 24.05
N PRO A 117 -4.18 19.70 24.77
CA PRO A 117 -5.49 19.43 24.21
C PRO A 117 -6.23 20.71 23.81
N ILE A 118 -6.82 20.69 22.62
CA ILE A 118 -7.66 21.77 22.08
C ILE A 118 -8.94 21.19 21.48
N THR A 119 -9.93 22.03 21.19
CA THR A 119 -11.16 21.60 20.51
C THR A 119 -10.92 21.36 19.01
N TRP A 120 -11.83 20.64 18.36
CA TRP A 120 -11.85 20.53 16.89
C TRP A 120 -12.01 21.87 16.17
N GLU A 121 -12.75 22.80 16.75
CA GLU A 121 -12.91 24.15 16.20
C GLU A 121 -11.57 24.88 16.18
N GLN A 122 -10.87 24.93 17.32
CA GLN A 122 -9.53 25.52 17.42
C GLN A 122 -8.53 24.83 16.50
N ALA A 123 -8.58 23.51 16.38
CA ALA A 123 -7.70 22.75 15.49
C ALA A 123 -7.90 23.17 14.03
N PHE A 124 -9.16 23.27 13.58
CA PHE A 124 -9.48 23.73 12.24
C PHE A 124 -9.21 25.22 12.03
N ASP A 125 -9.35 26.08 13.04
CA ASP A 125 -9.02 27.50 12.94
C ASP A 125 -7.53 27.71 12.65
N VAL A 126 -6.66 27.00 13.37
CA VAL A 126 -5.21 27.04 13.13
C VAL A 126 -4.87 26.44 11.77
N MET A 127 -5.46 25.31 11.39
CA MET A 127 -5.24 24.73 10.06
C MET A 127 -5.70 25.67 8.94
N GLU A 128 -6.85 26.31 9.10
CA GLU A 128 -7.42 27.27 8.14
C GLU A 128 -6.47 28.45 7.93
N GLU A 129 -6.02 29.07 9.03
CA GLU A 129 -5.04 30.17 8.99
C GLU A 129 -3.79 29.74 8.24
N LYS A 130 -3.19 28.60 8.61
CA LYS A 130 -1.94 28.12 8.00
C LYS A 130 -2.08 27.80 6.52
N VAL A 131 -3.19 27.22 6.10
CA VAL A 131 -3.47 26.97 4.67
C VAL A 131 -3.67 28.29 3.93
N LYS A 132 -4.52 29.19 4.42
CA LYS A 132 -4.80 30.48 3.75
C LYS A 132 -3.54 31.33 3.63
N THR A 133 -2.73 31.41 4.69
CA THR A 133 -1.44 32.10 4.68
C THR A 133 -0.49 31.48 3.64
N THR A 134 -0.35 30.15 3.64
CA THR A 134 0.54 29.47 2.68
C THR A 134 0.07 29.63 1.23
N LEU A 135 -1.24 29.52 0.98
CA LEU A 135 -1.81 29.74 -0.36
C LEU A 135 -1.59 31.18 -0.84
N LYS A 136 -1.75 32.17 0.03
CA LYS A 136 -1.50 33.58 -0.29
C LYS A 136 -0.03 33.85 -0.60
N GLU A 137 0.89 33.26 0.15
CA GLU A 137 2.32 33.54 0.02
C GLU A 137 3.00 32.73 -1.10
N LYS A 138 2.59 31.47 -1.29
CA LYS A 138 3.30 30.49 -2.14
C LYS A 138 2.41 29.80 -3.16
N GLY A 139 1.10 30.01 -3.10
CA GLY A 139 0.14 29.30 -3.93
C GLY A 139 0.00 27.81 -3.58
N PRO A 140 -0.73 27.05 -4.42
CA PRO A 140 -1.04 25.64 -4.17
C PRO A 140 0.17 24.70 -4.07
N GLU A 141 1.31 25.06 -4.67
CA GLU A 141 2.54 24.26 -4.57
C GLU A 141 3.14 24.30 -3.15
N GLY A 142 2.76 25.28 -2.31
CA GLY A 142 3.19 25.41 -0.92
C GLY A 142 2.46 24.52 0.07
N ILE A 143 1.35 23.89 -0.32
CA ILE A 143 0.59 22.97 0.54
C ILE A 143 0.65 21.54 0.02
N GLY A 144 0.51 20.54 0.90
CA GLY A 144 0.51 19.14 0.50
C GLY A 144 -0.15 18.19 1.50
N MET A 145 -0.43 16.99 1.03
CA MET A 145 -0.98 15.90 1.83
C MET A 145 -0.25 14.59 1.55
N PHE A 146 0.00 13.83 2.62
CA PHE A 146 0.56 12.49 2.53
C PHE A 146 -0.45 11.46 2.98
N GLY A 147 -0.99 10.76 1.99
CA GLY A 147 -2.10 9.85 2.13
C GLY A 147 -1.71 8.40 2.39
N SER A 148 -2.68 7.50 2.24
CA SER A 148 -2.41 6.09 2.45
C SER A 148 -3.22 5.11 1.59
N GLY A 149 -2.59 4.00 1.19
CA GLY A 149 -3.30 2.77 0.75
C GLY A 149 -4.03 2.02 1.88
N GLN A 150 -4.22 2.66 3.04
CA GLN A 150 -5.05 2.18 4.15
C GLN A 150 -6.24 3.10 4.41
N TRP A 151 -6.38 4.19 3.65
CA TRP A 151 -7.64 4.89 3.59
C TRP A 151 -8.70 4.00 2.96
N THR A 152 -9.95 4.24 3.34
CA THR A 152 -11.11 3.73 2.59
C THR A 152 -11.09 4.32 1.17
N VAL A 153 -11.79 3.68 0.23
CA VAL A 153 -11.91 4.19 -1.15
C VAL A 153 -12.38 5.66 -1.17
N TRP A 154 -13.45 5.98 -0.44
CA TRP A 154 -14.00 7.34 -0.40
C TRP A 154 -13.14 8.36 0.36
N GLU A 155 -12.31 7.93 1.32
CA GLU A 155 -11.31 8.82 1.92
C GLU A 155 -10.26 9.24 0.88
N GLY A 156 -9.72 8.29 0.12
CA GLY A 156 -8.80 8.63 -0.98
C GLY A 156 -9.45 9.53 -2.03
N TYR A 157 -10.73 9.29 -2.34
CA TYR A 157 -11.46 10.09 -3.32
C TYR A 157 -11.74 11.50 -2.81
N ALA A 158 -12.17 11.65 -1.55
CA ALA A 158 -12.36 12.94 -0.92
C ALA A 158 -11.05 13.74 -0.84
N ALA A 159 -9.92 13.09 -0.51
CA ALA A 159 -8.60 13.72 -0.53
C ALA A 159 -8.22 14.23 -1.93
N SER A 160 -8.45 13.41 -2.96
CA SER A 160 -8.21 13.77 -4.36
C SER A 160 -9.04 14.97 -4.80
N LYS A 161 -10.35 14.99 -4.50
CA LYS A 161 -11.22 16.14 -4.78
C LYS A 161 -10.76 17.40 -4.03
N LEU A 162 -10.47 17.28 -2.73
CA LEU A 162 -10.06 18.41 -1.90
C LEU A 162 -8.77 19.05 -2.42
N PHE A 163 -7.74 18.25 -2.70
CA PHE A 163 -6.45 18.78 -3.13
C PHE A 163 -6.44 19.20 -4.60
N LYS A 164 -6.90 18.35 -5.51
CA LYS A 164 -6.77 18.59 -6.96
C LYS A 164 -7.87 19.50 -7.51
N GLY A 165 -9.11 19.31 -7.05
CA GLY A 165 -10.27 20.11 -7.47
C GLY A 165 -10.53 21.32 -6.59
N GLY A 166 -10.27 21.22 -5.28
CA GLY A 166 -10.44 22.32 -4.33
C GLY A 166 -9.24 23.25 -4.30
N PHE A 167 -8.15 22.83 -3.68
CA PHE A 167 -6.96 23.65 -3.51
C PHE A 167 -6.10 23.80 -4.78
N ARG A 168 -6.43 23.09 -5.86
CA ARG A 168 -5.65 23.09 -7.11
C ARG A 168 -4.17 22.75 -6.88
N SER A 169 -3.92 21.78 -6.01
CA SER A 169 -2.59 21.25 -5.72
C SER A 169 -2.52 19.77 -6.07
N ASN A 170 -1.49 19.40 -6.82
CA ASN A 170 -1.15 18.01 -7.09
C ASN A 170 -0.19 17.43 -6.03
N ASN A 171 0.12 18.15 -4.95
CA ASN A 171 0.94 17.66 -3.84
C ASN A 171 0.16 16.70 -2.92
N LEU A 172 -0.46 15.69 -3.52
CA LEU A 172 -1.10 14.57 -2.84
C LEU A 172 -0.39 13.30 -3.29
N ASP A 173 0.32 12.63 -2.39
CA ASP A 173 0.97 11.35 -2.68
C ASP A 173 0.82 10.41 -1.49
N PRO A 174 0.77 9.08 -1.68
CA PRO A 174 0.46 8.16 -0.60
C PRO A 174 1.72 7.40 -0.16
N ASN A 175 1.65 6.76 1.01
CA ASN A 175 2.66 5.77 1.39
C ASN A 175 2.75 4.56 0.43
N ALA A 176 1.75 4.35 -0.44
CA ALA A 176 1.82 3.37 -1.52
C ALA A 176 2.88 3.74 -2.59
N ARG A 177 3.39 4.99 -2.62
CA ARG A 177 4.58 5.37 -3.39
C ARG A 177 5.81 4.55 -3.00
N HIS A 178 5.95 4.25 -1.72
CA HIS A 178 7.03 3.41 -1.18
C HIS A 178 6.76 1.91 -1.35
N CYS A 179 5.76 1.51 -2.16
CA CYS A 179 5.29 0.14 -2.20
C CYS A 179 4.94 -0.39 -3.60
N MET A 180 4.09 0.32 -4.34
CA MET A 180 3.49 -0.21 -5.56
C MET A 180 3.79 0.60 -6.80
N ALA A 181 4.46 1.76 -6.69
CA ALA A 181 4.62 2.65 -7.82
C ALA A 181 5.46 2.01 -8.93
N SER A 182 6.50 1.24 -8.59
CA SER A 182 7.28 0.47 -9.56
C SER A 182 6.43 -0.55 -10.33
N ALA A 183 5.51 -1.23 -9.64
CA ALA A 183 4.57 -2.15 -10.26
C ALA A 183 3.57 -1.43 -11.17
N VAL A 184 3.00 -0.31 -10.70
CA VAL A 184 2.05 0.52 -11.48
C VAL A 184 2.70 0.98 -12.78
N VAL A 185 3.88 1.60 -12.71
CA VAL A 185 4.58 2.06 -13.92
C VAL A 185 4.97 0.87 -14.82
N GLY A 186 5.33 -0.28 -14.23
CA GLY A 186 5.53 -1.53 -14.97
C GLY A 186 4.28 -1.96 -15.75
N PHE A 187 3.11 -1.99 -15.10
CA PHE A 187 1.82 -2.28 -15.74
C PHE A 187 1.49 -1.29 -16.86
N MET A 188 1.61 0.01 -16.60
CA MET A 188 1.31 1.04 -17.61
C MET A 188 2.23 0.94 -18.83
N ARG A 189 3.52 0.64 -18.62
CA ARG A 189 4.50 0.46 -19.70
C ARG A 189 4.21 -0.79 -20.53
N THR A 190 3.91 -1.93 -19.90
CA THR A 190 3.69 -3.20 -20.60
C THR A 190 2.28 -3.32 -21.18
N PHE A 191 1.23 -2.98 -20.42
CA PHE A 191 -0.18 -3.25 -20.74
C PHE A 191 -1.04 -1.99 -20.94
N GLY A 192 -0.56 -0.82 -20.49
CA GLY A 192 -1.32 0.43 -20.62
C GLY A 192 -2.49 0.57 -19.65
N MET A 193 -2.64 -0.38 -18.73
CA MET A 193 -3.65 -0.38 -17.67
C MET A 193 -3.08 -1.10 -16.45
N ASP A 194 -3.42 -0.61 -15.26
CA ASP A 194 -2.88 -1.09 -13.99
C ASP A 194 -3.51 -2.43 -13.55
N GLU A 195 -2.88 -3.00 -12.51
CA GLU A 195 -3.28 -4.17 -11.74
C GLU A 195 -3.13 -5.53 -12.42
N PRO A 196 -2.97 -6.63 -11.64
CA PRO A 196 -2.82 -7.97 -12.18
C PRO A 196 -3.95 -8.32 -13.13
N MET A 197 -3.64 -9.12 -14.15
CA MET A 197 -4.65 -9.73 -15.02
C MET A 197 -5.19 -11.05 -14.47
N GLY A 198 -4.41 -11.77 -13.65
CA GLY A 198 -4.84 -12.98 -12.96
C GLY A 198 -5.56 -12.73 -11.63
N CYS A 199 -5.87 -13.78 -10.88
CA CYS A 199 -6.54 -13.69 -9.58
C CYS A 199 -6.03 -14.78 -8.62
N TYR A 200 -6.53 -14.84 -7.39
CA TYR A 200 -6.00 -15.83 -6.43
C TYR A 200 -6.33 -17.28 -6.78
N ASP A 201 -7.38 -17.52 -7.57
CA ASP A 201 -7.73 -18.85 -8.09
C ASP A 201 -6.61 -19.48 -8.93
N ASP A 202 -5.69 -18.67 -9.45
CA ASP A 202 -4.48 -19.16 -10.12
C ASP A 202 -3.65 -20.10 -9.21
N ILE A 203 -3.70 -19.91 -7.89
CA ILE A 203 -2.97 -20.76 -6.94
C ILE A 203 -3.43 -22.22 -7.04
N GLU A 204 -4.73 -22.48 -7.17
CA GLU A 204 -5.22 -23.85 -7.23
C GLU A 204 -4.98 -24.53 -8.59
N HIS A 205 -4.63 -23.76 -9.62
CA HIS A 205 -4.43 -24.23 -10.99
C HIS A 205 -2.97 -24.28 -11.46
N ALA A 206 -2.03 -23.66 -10.73
CA ALA A 206 -0.64 -23.58 -11.11
C ALA A 206 0.10 -24.92 -10.97
N ASP A 207 1.11 -25.14 -11.81
CA ASP A 207 2.04 -26.27 -11.75
C ASP A 207 3.41 -25.82 -11.22
N ALA A 208 3.74 -24.53 -11.34
CA ALA A 208 4.93 -23.95 -10.75
C ALA A 208 4.66 -22.56 -10.15
N PHE A 209 5.26 -22.32 -8.99
CA PHE A 209 5.28 -21.01 -8.33
C PHE A 209 6.71 -20.48 -8.32
N VAL A 210 6.90 -19.24 -8.75
CA VAL A 210 8.20 -18.57 -8.69
C VAL A 210 8.09 -17.30 -7.84
N LEU A 211 8.65 -17.32 -6.64
CA LEU A 211 8.61 -16.21 -5.71
C LEU A 211 9.88 -15.35 -5.86
N TRP A 212 9.76 -14.23 -6.57
CA TRP A 212 10.81 -13.25 -6.79
C TRP A 212 10.93 -12.27 -5.61
N GLY A 213 11.71 -12.65 -4.59
CA GLY A 213 11.95 -11.83 -3.40
C GLY A 213 10.74 -11.71 -2.46
N SER A 214 9.68 -12.48 -2.69
CA SER A 214 8.45 -12.46 -1.89
C SER A 214 8.53 -13.39 -0.69
N ASN A 215 8.67 -12.86 0.52
CA ASN A 215 8.48 -13.64 1.76
C ASN A 215 6.98 -13.81 2.06
N MET A 216 6.27 -14.56 1.21
CA MET A 216 4.82 -14.77 1.34
C MET A 216 4.42 -15.42 2.66
N ALA A 217 5.28 -16.27 3.24
CA ALA A 217 5.03 -16.94 4.51
C ALA A 217 4.75 -15.96 5.67
N GLU A 218 5.33 -14.76 5.63
CA GLU A 218 5.15 -13.75 6.69
C GLU A 218 4.31 -12.55 6.24
N MET A 219 4.35 -12.18 4.95
CA MET A 219 3.72 -10.95 4.43
C MET A 219 2.38 -11.19 3.74
N HIS A 220 2.15 -12.39 3.19
CA HIS A 220 0.87 -12.80 2.59
C HIS A 220 0.47 -14.22 3.07
N PRO A 221 0.33 -14.44 4.40
CA PRO A 221 0.36 -15.79 4.95
C PRO A 221 -0.78 -16.70 4.45
N ILE A 222 -1.94 -16.13 4.12
CA ILE A 222 -3.07 -16.92 3.61
C ILE A 222 -2.87 -17.31 2.15
N LEU A 223 -2.25 -16.46 1.33
CA LEU A 223 -1.85 -16.87 -0.02
C LEU A 223 -0.76 -17.94 0.05
N TRP A 224 0.20 -17.80 0.97
CA TRP A 224 1.19 -18.83 1.23
C TRP A 224 0.56 -20.15 1.70
N SER A 225 -0.47 -20.09 2.54
CA SER A 225 -1.23 -21.27 2.96
C SER A 225 -1.88 -21.98 1.77
N ARG A 226 -2.40 -21.24 0.80
CA ARG A 226 -2.99 -21.81 -0.43
C ARG A 226 -1.93 -22.44 -1.33
N ILE A 227 -0.78 -21.78 -1.50
CA ILE A 227 0.38 -22.34 -2.22
C ILE A 227 0.87 -23.62 -1.54
N THR A 228 0.99 -23.60 -0.21
CA THR A 228 1.37 -24.77 0.59
C THR A 228 0.39 -25.92 0.38
N ASN A 229 -0.92 -25.64 0.42
CA ASN A 229 -1.93 -26.66 0.14
C ASN A 229 -1.80 -27.23 -1.28
N ARG A 230 -1.64 -26.38 -2.31
CA ARG A 230 -1.45 -26.83 -3.70
C ARG A 230 -0.21 -27.72 -3.83
N ARG A 231 0.93 -27.29 -3.29
CA ARG A 231 2.20 -28.03 -3.36
C ARG A 231 2.17 -29.34 -2.59
N LEU A 232 1.57 -29.38 -1.39
CA LEU A 232 1.55 -30.59 -0.57
C LEU A 232 0.46 -31.59 -0.98
N SER A 233 -0.62 -31.14 -1.62
CA SER A 233 -1.67 -32.01 -2.16
C SER A 233 -1.36 -32.56 -3.56
N ASN A 234 -0.42 -31.95 -4.28
CA ASN A 234 0.04 -32.42 -5.58
C ASN A 234 1.59 -32.40 -5.64
N PRO A 235 2.27 -33.55 -5.59
CA PRO A 235 3.73 -33.62 -5.60
C PRO A 235 4.38 -33.16 -6.91
N ASP A 236 3.61 -33.07 -8.01
CA ASP A 236 4.10 -32.61 -9.32
C ASP A 236 4.19 -31.08 -9.42
N VAL A 237 3.66 -30.36 -8.42
CA VAL A 237 3.77 -28.91 -8.36
C VAL A 237 5.15 -28.52 -7.85
N HIS A 238 5.75 -27.51 -8.46
CA HIS A 238 7.07 -27.01 -8.07
C HIS A 238 7.00 -25.62 -7.42
N VAL A 239 7.79 -25.38 -6.38
CA VAL A 239 7.90 -24.07 -5.71
C VAL A 239 9.36 -23.59 -5.73
N ALA A 240 9.65 -22.61 -6.57
CA ALA A 240 10.92 -21.90 -6.58
C ALA A 240 10.84 -20.63 -5.73
N VAL A 241 11.76 -20.47 -4.78
CA VAL A 241 11.84 -19.28 -3.92
C VAL A 241 13.17 -18.60 -4.09
N MET A 242 13.14 -17.36 -4.57
CA MET A 242 14.31 -16.52 -4.76
C MET A 242 14.32 -15.41 -3.73
N SER A 243 15.46 -15.17 -3.08
CA SER A 243 15.61 -14.08 -2.12
C SER A 243 17.06 -13.64 -1.95
N THR A 244 17.31 -12.51 -1.30
CA THR A 244 18.67 -12.09 -0.91
C THR A 244 19.11 -12.71 0.43
N TYR A 245 18.19 -13.35 1.15
CA TYR A 245 18.45 -14.10 2.39
C TYR A 245 17.43 -15.23 2.56
N LYS A 246 17.80 -16.30 3.27
CA LYS A 246 16.83 -17.37 3.57
C LYS A 246 15.82 -16.89 4.62
N HIS A 247 14.56 -17.25 4.42
CA HIS A 247 13.44 -16.95 5.32
C HIS A 247 12.41 -18.11 5.27
N ARG A 248 11.29 -18.00 5.99
CA ARG A 248 10.32 -19.10 6.13
C ARG A 248 9.76 -19.65 4.81
N SER A 249 9.60 -18.84 3.76
CA SER A 249 9.17 -19.39 2.46
C SER A 249 10.10 -20.46 1.89
N PHE A 250 11.39 -20.49 2.26
CA PHE A 250 12.33 -21.54 1.83
C PHE A 250 11.99 -22.92 2.40
N GLU A 251 11.15 -23.01 3.43
CA GLU A 251 10.75 -24.30 4.03
C GLU A 251 9.91 -25.17 3.09
N LEU A 252 9.24 -24.56 2.09
CA LEU A 252 8.46 -25.28 1.06
C LEU A 252 9.18 -25.33 -0.29
N ALA A 253 10.31 -24.64 -0.45
CA ALA A 253 10.94 -24.47 -1.74
C ALA A 253 11.56 -25.78 -2.24
N ASP A 254 11.19 -26.20 -3.44
CA ASP A 254 11.86 -27.27 -4.19
C ASP A 254 13.20 -26.75 -4.74
N ASN A 255 13.19 -25.51 -5.29
CA ASN A 255 14.40 -24.79 -5.70
C ASN A 255 14.53 -23.48 -4.90
N GLY A 256 15.39 -23.48 -3.87
CA GLY A 256 15.66 -22.31 -3.03
C GLY A 256 16.93 -21.56 -3.45
N ILE A 257 16.76 -20.34 -3.98
CA ILE A 257 17.84 -19.52 -4.53
C ILE A 257 18.13 -18.31 -3.64
N VAL A 258 19.39 -18.15 -3.23
CA VAL A 258 19.90 -16.91 -2.61
C VAL A 258 20.78 -16.19 -3.63
N PHE A 259 20.41 -14.95 -3.98
CA PHE A 259 21.11 -14.17 -5.02
C PHE A 259 21.62 -12.83 -4.48
N ALA A 260 22.66 -12.28 -5.12
CA ALA A 260 23.24 -10.99 -4.79
C ALA A 260 22.23 -9.84 -5.04
N PRO A 261 22.11 -8.83 -4.16
CA PRO A 261 21.17 -7.72 -4.37
C PRO A 261 21.31 -7.08 -5.77
N GLN A 262 20.18 -6.78 -6.42
CA GLN A 262 20.07 -6.22 -7.79
C GLN A 262 20.36 -7.18 -8.94
N SER A 263 20.90 -8.38 -8.68
CA SER A 263 21.25 -9.35 -9.73
C SER A 263 20.04 -10.12 -10.30
N ASP A 264 18.85 -9.94 -9.75
CA ASP A 264 17.59 -10.44 -10.32
C ASP A 264 17.36 -9.94 -11.75
N LEU A 265 17.78 -8.71 -12.09
CA LEU A 265 17.78 -8.20 -13.47
C LEU A 265 18.61 -9.07 -14.43
N VAL A 266 19.74 -9.62 -13.95
CA VAL A 266 20.60 -10.52 -14.72
C VAL A 266 19.89 -11.86 -14.93
N ILE A 267 19.30 -12.40 -13.87
CA ILE A 267 18.59 -13.70 -13.92
C ILE A 267 17.37 -13.61 -14.83
N LEU A 268 16.59 -12.53 -14.75
CA LEU A 268 15.42 -12.31 -15.63
C LEU A 268 15.83 -12.29 -17.11
N ASN A 269 16.88 -11.54 -17.46
CA ASN A 269 17.39 -11.53 -18.84
C ASN A 269 17.97 -12.89 -19.26
N TYR A 270 18.62 -13.61 -18.35
CA TYR A 270 19.09 -14.98 -18.61
C TYR A 270 17.94 -15.94 -18.90
N ILE A 271 16.83 -15.88 -18.16
CA ILE A 271 15.67 -16.76 -18.45
C ILE A 271 15.09 -16.43 -19.83
N ALA A 272 14.99 -15.15 -20.19
CA ALA A 272 14.56 -14.75 -21.54
C ALA A 272 15.51 -15.31 -22.62
N ASN A 273 16.82 -15.20 -22.41
CA ASN A 273 17.84 -15.79 -23.28
C ASN A 273 17.68 -17.31 -23.38
N TYR A 274 17.49 -18.00 -22.25
CA TYR A 274 17.30 -19.44 -22.18
C TYR A 274 16.07 -19.90 -22.98
N ILE A 275 14.93 -19.20 -22.84
CA ILE A 275 13.71 -19.48 -23.61
C ILE A 275 14.00 -19.41 -25.12
N ILE A 276 14.74 -18.39 -25.56
CA ILE A 276 15.10 -18.23 -26.97
C ILE A 276 16.10 -19.30 -27.44
N GLN A 277 17.13 -19.59 -26.65
CA GLN A 277 18.16 -20.59 -26.98
C GLN A 277 17.59 -22.02 -27.09
N ASN A 278 16.50 -22.29 -26.39
CA ASN A 278 15.85 -23.61 -26.37
C ASN A 278 14.59 -23.67 -27.26
N ASN A 279 14.40 -22.70 -28.18
CA ASN A 279 13.24 -22.64 -29.08
C ASN A 279 11.88 -22.74 -28.35
N ALA A 280 11.79 -22.17 -27.15
CA ALA A 280 10.63 -22.25 -26.27
C ALA A 280 9.71 -21.01 -26.33
N VAL A 281 9.93 -20.14 -27.32
CA VAL A 281 9.08 -18.97 -27.57
C VAL A 281 7.74 -19.44 -28.13
N ASN A 282 6.64 -18.94 -27.58
CA ASN A 282 5.31 -19.12 -28.17
C ASN A 282 5.14 -18.14 -29.33
N GLN A 283 5.53 -18.58 -30.53
CA GLN A 283 5.61 -17.72 -31.69
C GLN A 283 4.25 -17.12 -32.10
N ASP A 284 3.18 -17.92 -32.03
CA ASP A 284 1.83 -17.45 -32.37
C ASP A 284 1.37 -16.32 -31.43
N PHE A 285 1.62 -16.47 -30.13
CA PHE A 285 1.31 -15.43 -29.15
C PHE A 285 2.16 -14.18 -29.35
N LEU A 286 3.47 -14.35 -29.57
CA LEU A 286 4.40 -13.24 -29.79
C LEU A 286 3.97 -12.39 -31.00
N ASP A 287 3.73 -13.03 -32.15
CA ASP A 287 3.42 -12.33 -33.40
C ASP A 287 2.09 -11.55 -33.31
N LYS A 288 1.08 -12.14 -32.66
CA LYS A 288 -0.26 -11.56 -32.56
C LYS A 288 -0.39 -10.52 -31.47
N HIS A 289 0.28 -10.68 -30.34
CA HIS A 289 -0.08 -9.97 -29.11
C HIS A 289 1.04 -9.15 -28.47
N VAL A 290 2.25 -9.13 -29.06
CA VAL A 290 3.42 -8.50 -28.45
C VAL A 290 4.10 -7.51 -29.40
N ASN A 291 4.56 -6.39 -28.83
CA ASN A 291 5.53 -5.47 -29.41
C ASN A 291 6.85 -5.52 -28.62
N LEU A 292 7.94 -5.13 -29.25
CA LEU A 292 9.28 -5.11 -28.66
C LEU A 292 9.80 -3.67 -28.59
N ARG A 293 10.36 -3.26 -27.44
CA ARG A 293 11.01 -1.95 -27.29
C ARG A 293 12.32 -2.04 -26.54
N ARG A 294 13.26 -1.15 -26.86
CA ARG A 294 14.49 -0.91 -26.08
C ARG A 294 14.28 0.30 -25.18
N GLY A 295 14.47 0.14 -23.87
CA GLY A 295 14.39 1.26 -22.93
C GLY A 295 15.66 2.10 -22.88
N ALA A 296 15.54 3.38 -22.54
CA ALA A 296 16.67 4.23 -22.18
C ALA A 296 17.38 3.65 -20.93
N THR A 297 18.71 3.75 -20.93
CA THR A 297 19.58 3.25 -19.86
C THR A 297 20.31 4.41 -19.19
N ASP A 298 21.03 4.14 -18.11
CA ASP A 298 21.80 5.13 -17.34
C ASP A 298 20.92 6.28 -16.84
N ILE A 299 19.87 5.89 -16.12
CA ILE A 299 18.75 6.77 -15.75
C ILE A 299 18.88 7.42 -14.36
N GLY A 300 20.05 7.37 -13.74
CA GLY A 300 20.26 7.89 -12.38
C GLY A 300 19.58 7.05 -11.30
N TYR A 301 19.30 7.66 -10.14
CA TYR A 301 18.76 6.98 -8.95
C TYR A 301 17.71 7.82 -8.20
N GLY A 302 17.16 8.86 -8.84
CA GLY A 302 16.15 9.75 -8.26
C GLY A 302 16.59 10.45 -6.97
N LEU A 303 17.90 10.64 -6.79
CA LEU A 303 18.47 11.42 -5.69
C LEU A 303 18.28 12.93 -5.95
N ARG A 304 18.73 13.78 -5.03
CA ARG A 304 18.78 15.23 -5.30
C ARG A 304 19.66 15.49 -6.53
N PRO A 305 19.30 16.44 -7.44
CA PRO A 305 20.09 16.71 -8.66
C PRO A 305 21.56 17.10 -8.41
N THR A 306 21.88 17.53 -7.19
CA THR A 306 23.24 17.87 -6.77
C THR A 306 24.11 16.64 -6.49
N HIS A 307 23.51 15.46 -6.28
CA HIS A 307 24.20 14.23 -5.93
C HIS A 307 25.08 13.72 -7.09
N PRO A 308 26.29 13.20 -6.83
CA PRO A 308 27.21 12.73 -7.88
C PRO A 308 26.57 11.74 -8.87
N LEU A 309 25.79 10.78 -8.38
CA LEU A 309 25.13 9.78 -9.23
C LEU A 309 24.09 10.36 -10.20
N GLU A 310 23.43 11.47 -9.83
CA GLU A 310 22.50 12.16 -10.76
C GLU A 310 23.27 12.98 -11.79
N LYS A 311 24.36 13.63 -11.37
CA LYS A 311 25.23 14.39 -12.29
C LYS A 311 25.92 13.51 -13.33
N SER A 312 26.23 12.26 -12.96
CA SER A 312 26.88 11.31 -13.87
C SER A 312 25.91 10.59 -14.80
N ALA A 313 24.61 10.57 -14.49
CA ALA A 313 23.62 9.86 -15.28
C ALA A 313 23.42 10.52 -16.65
N LYS A 314 23.41 9.73 -17.72
CA LYS A 314 23.14 10.25 -19.08
C LYS A 314 21.68 10.62 -19.30
N ASN A 315 20.75 9.85 -18.72
CA ASN A 315 19.31 9.97 -18.99
C ASN A 315 18.49 10.05 -17.69
N PRO A 316 18.82 10.94 -16.73
CA PRO A 316 18.25 10.91 -15.38
C PRO A 316 16.71 10.96 -15.42
N GLY A 317 16.07 9.89 -14.93
CA GLY A 317 14.62 9.80 -14.86
C GLY A 317 13.88 9.59 -16.19
N SER A 318 14.58 9.37 -17.30
CA SER A 318 13.94 9.15 -18.61
C SER A 318 13.30 7.77 -18.68
N ASP A 319 12.00 7.71 -18.95
CA ASP A 319 11.28 6.48 -19.24
C ASP A 319 11.21 6.17 -20.75
N ALA A 320 11.92 6.96 -21.57
CA ALA A 320 11.93 6.84 -23.01
C ALA A 320 12.28 5.41 -23.47
N SER A 321 11.71 5.03 -24.59
CA SER A 321 12.00 3.75 -25.24
C SER A 321 11.71 3.88 -26.73
N GLU A 322 12.34 3.03 -27.52
CA GLU A 322 12.17 2.98 -28.98
C GLU A 322 11.74 1.57 -29.42
N PRO A 323 11.00 1.44 -30.53
CA PRO A 323 10.72 0.13 -31.13
C PRO A 323 12.02 -0.65 -31.39
N MET A 324 11.95 -1.97 -31.28
CA MET A 324 13.08 -2.88 -31.45
C MET A 324 12.65 -4.08 -32.30
N THR A 325 13.54 -4.60 -33.13
CA THR A 325 13.30 -5.84 -33.89
C THR A 325 13.54 -7.08 -33.04
N TRP A 326 13.00 -8.23 -33.47
CA TRP A 326 13.21 -9.50 -32.77
C TRP A 326 14.70 -9.90 -32.71
N ASP A 327 15.44 -9.73 -33.80
CA ASP A 327 16.88 -10.05 -33.85
C ASP A 327 17.70 -9.17 -32.90
N GLU A 328 17.35 -7.89 -32.78
CA GLU A 328 17.98 -6.99 -31.81
C GLU A 328 17.67 -7.38 -30.37
N TYR A 329 16.44 -7.83 -30.07
CA TYR A 329 16.09 -8.33 -28.74
C TYR A 329 16.87 -9.60 -28.40
N LYS A 330 16.93 -10.55 -29.34
CA LYS A 330 17.72 -11.78 -29.21
C LYS A 330 19.20 -11.49 -28.96
N ALA A 331 19.78 -10.57 -29.74
CA ALA A 331 21.16 -10.15 -29.56
C ALA A 331 21.39 -9.50 -28.17
N PHE A 332 20.44 -8.69 -27.70
CA PHE A 332 20.51 -8.05 -26.39
C PHE A 332 20.53 -9.08 -25.24
N VAL A 333 19.58 -10.02 -25.22
CA VAL A 333 19.52 -11.00 -24.11
C VAL A 333 20.61 -12.06 -24.21
N ALA A 334 21.20 -12.30 -25.39
CA ALA A 334 22.32 -13.22 -25.57
C ALA A 334 23.56 -12.84 -24.73
N GLU A 335 23.70 -11.57 -24.32
CA GLU A 335 24.76 -11.12 -23.41
C GLU A 335 24.62 -11.67 -21.98
N TYR A 336 23.47 -12.23 -21.63
CA TYR A 336 23.15 -12.78 -20.30
C TYR A 336 23.25 -14.30 -20.36
N THR A 337 24.49 -14.79 -20.45
CA THR A 337 24.79 -16.23 -20.48
C THR A 337 24.63 -16.86 -19.10
N LEU A 338 24.51 -18.19 -19.05
CA LEU A 338 24.48 -18.94 -17.79
C LEU A 338 25.71 -18.64 -16.91
N ASP A 339 26.89 -18.60 -17.51
CA ASP A 339 28.16 -18.36 -16.82
C ASP A 339 28.21 -16.97 -16.19
N LYS A 340 27.92 -15.93 -16.98
CA LYS A 340 27.88 -14.55 -16.50
C LYS A 340 26.81 -14.37 -15.42
N THR A 341 25.66 -15.02 -15.59
CA THR A 341 24.56 -14.93 -14.62
C THR A 341 24.93 -15.58 -13.30
N ALA A 342 25.53 -16.78 -13.33
CA ALA A 342 26.01 -17.46 -12.13
C ALA A 342 27.08 -16.63 -11.40
N GLU A 343 28.02 -16.04 -12.14
CA GLU A 343 29.06 -15.17 -11.59
C GLU A 343 28.46 -13.92 -10.92
N MET A 344 27.63 -13.16 -11.63
CA MET A 344 27.09 -11.89 -11.14
C MET A 344 26.08 -12.06 -9.99
N SER A 345 25.29 -13.13 -10.02
CA SER A 345 24.26 -13.38 -9.01
C SER A 345 24.75 -14.19 -7.81
N GLY A 346 25.88 -14.90 -7.95
CA GLY A 346 26.35 -15.88 -6.97
C GLY A 346 25.49 -17.14 -6.89
N VAL A 347 24.58 -17.36 -7.86
CA VAL A 347 23.69 -18.52 -7.90
C VAL A 347 24.32 -19.66 -8.69
N PRO A 348 24.29 -20.91 -8.18
CA PRO A 348 24.70 -22.09 -8.92
C PRO A 348 23.98 -22.25 -10.28
N LYS A 349 24.73 -22.72 -11.29
CA LYS A 349 24.24 -22.85 -12.67
C LYS A 349 23.03 -23.79 -12.78
N ASP A 350 23.07 -24.92 -12.07
CA ASP A 350 22.00 -25.91 -12.03
C ASP A 350 20.68 -25.33 -11.52
N GLN A 351 20.73 -24.50 -10.47
CA GLN A 351 19.53 -23.83 -9.95
C GLN A 351 18.96 -22.80 -10.94
N LEU A 352 19.83 -22.08 -11.67
CA LEU A 352 19.42 -21.13 -12.71
C LEU A 352 18.74 -21.85 -13.88
N GLU A 353 19.32 -22.96 -14.34
CA GLU A 353 18.74 -23.78 -15.41
C GLU A 353 17.42 -24.42 -15.00
N GLU A 354 17.32 -24.96 -13.78
CA GLU A 354 16.07 -25.50 -13.24
C GLU A 354 14.96 -24.45 -13.22
N LEU A 355 15.27 -23.24 -12.74
CA LEU A 355 14.34 -22.12 -12.76
C LEU A 355 13.90 -21.75 -14.18
N ALA A 356 14.84 -21.64 -15.12
CA ALA A 356 14.55 -21.26 -16.50
C ALA A 356 13.68 -22.31 -17.23
N LYS A 357 13.87 -23.60 -16.94
CA LYS A 357 13.07 -24.71 -17.48
C LYS A 357 11.58 -24.59 -17.12
N LEU A 358 11.25 -24.14 -15.90
CA LEU A 358 9.85 -23.93 -15.49
C LEU A 358 9.15 -22.94 -16.43
N TYR A 359 9.83 -21.85 -16.79
CA TYR A 359 9.31 -20.88 -17.75
C TYR A 359 9.28 -21.42 -19.17
N ALA A 360 10.32 -22.12 -19.62
CA ALA A 360 10.44 -22.60 -21.00
C ALA A 360 9.47 -23.75 -21.35
N ASP A 361 9.13 -24.65 -20.42
CA ASP A 361 8.27 -25.80 -20.73
C ASP A 361 6.82 -25.36 -21.02
N PRO A 362 6.29 -25.55 -22.23
CA PRO A 362 4.92 -25.11 -22.57
C PRO A 362 3.82 -25.87 -21.80
N LYS A 363 4.14 -26.98 -21.15
CA LYS A 363 3.18 -27.79 -20.38
C LYS A 363 3.04 -27.33 -18.92
N ILE A 364 3.97 -26.54 -18.42
CA ILE A 364 3.98 -26.06 -17.03
C ILE A 364 3.26 -24.71 -16.94
N LYS A 365 2.17 -24.66 -16.18
CA LYS A 365 1.51 -23.40 -15.82
C LYS A 365 2.28 -22.70 -14.70
N VAL A 366 2.79 -21.51 -14.98
CA VAL A 366 3.66 -20.76 -14.06
C VAL A 366 2.92 -19.56 -13.50
N VAL A 367 2.96 -19.40 -12.16
CA VAL A 367 2.59 -18.16 -11.49
C VAL A 367 3.83 -17.52 -10.87
N SER A 368 4.16 -16.32 -11.33
CA SER A 368 5.26 -15.54 -10.77
C SER A 368 4.75 -14.54 -9.75
N TYR A 369 5.30 -14.57 -8.54
CA TYR A 369 4.94 -13.65 -7.45
C TYR A 369 6.12 -12.77 -7.05
N TRP A 370 5.96 -11.45 -7.15
CA TRP A 370 6.89 -10.48 -6.56
C TRP A 370 6.15 -9.51 -5.65
N THR A 371 6.91 -8.90 -4.74
CA THR A 371 6.43 -7.89 -3.79
C THR A 371 7.45 -6.74 -3.74
N MET A 372 7.99 -6.41 -2.57
CA MET A 372 8.92 -5.29 -2.41
C MET A 372 10.34 -5.59 -2.91
N GLY A 373 10.69 -6.86 -3.16
CA GLY A 373 11.99 -7.22 -3.76
C GLY A 373 12.17 -6.55 -5.12
N PHE A 374 11.13 -6.60 -5.96
CA PHE A 374 11.11 -5.89 -7.24
C PHE A 374 10.67 -4.44 -7.11
N ASN A 375 9.75 -4.10 -6.21
CA ASN A 375 9.20 -2.74 -6.24
C ASN A 375 10.10 -1.72 -5.54
N GLN A 376 10.64 -2.07 -4.36
CA GLN A 376 11.58 -1.25 -3.61
C GLN A 376 13.00 -1.54 -4.11
N HIS A 377 13.26 -1.08 -5.34
CA HIS A 377 14.42 -1.41 -6.14
C HIS A 377 14.73 -0.22 -7.04
N THR A 378 15.98 0.23 -7.17
CA THR A 378 16.31 1.41 -8.00
C THR A 378 16.10 1.21 -9.51
N ARG A 379 15.82 -0.03 -9.93
CA ARG A 379 15.33 -0.40 -11.27
C ARG A 379 14.06 -1.26 -11.19
N GLY A 380 13.20 -0.97 -10.23
CA GLY A 380 12.02 -1.78 -9.94
C GLY A 380 10.99 -1.84 -11.07
N VAL A 381 10.83 -0.74 -11.82
CA VAL A 381 10.01 -0.74 -13.03
C VAL A 381 10.57 -1.71 -14.07
N TRP A 382 11.90 -1.76 -14.21
CA TRP A 382 12.55 -2.67 -15.14
C TRP A 382 12.39 -4.12 -14.69
N ALA A 383 12.58 -4.44 -13.41
CA ALA A 383 12.35 -5.78 -12.88
C ALA A 383 10.90 -6.26 -13.15
N ASN A 384 9.91 -5.38 -12.98
CA ASN A 384 8.52 -5.66 -13.34
C ASN A 384 8.37 -5.96 -14.85
N ASN A 385 8.90 -5.09 -15.73
CA ASN A 385 8.84 -5.30 -17.18
C ASN A 385 9.55 -6.59 -17.62
N LEU A 386 10.73 -6.88 -17.07
CA LEU A 386 11.50 -8.07 -17.38
C LEU A 386 10.79 -9.36 -16.94
N ALA A 387 10.10 -9.35 -15.79
CA ALA A 387 9.26 -10.46 -15.37
C ALA A 387 8.09 -10.69 -16.32
N TYR A 388 7.45 -9.62 -16.80
CA TYR A 388 6.42 -9.74 -17.84
C TYR A 388 6.99 -10.31 -19.14
N ASN A 389 8.21 -9.96 -19.53
CA ASN A 389 8.83 -10.51 -20.74
C ASN A 389 8.82 -12.04 -20.74
N LEU A 390 9.14 -12.68 -19.61
CA LEU A 390 9.18 -14.15 -19.50
C LEU A 390 7.81 -14.77 -19.83
N HIS A 391 6.74 -14.17 -19.30
CA HIS A 391 5.37 -14.60 -19.54
C HIS A 391 4.88 -14.28 -20.95
N LEU A 392 5.28 -13.14 -21.51
CA LEU A 392 4.91 -12.74 -22.87
C LEU A 392 5.64 -13.56 -23.94
N LEU A 393 6.91 -13.93 -23.73
CA LEU A 393 7.67 -14.81 -24.60
C LEU A 393 7.05 -16.21 -24.69
N THR A 394 6.37 -16.66 -23.63
CA THR A 394 5.83 -18.02 -23.52
C THR A 394 4.30 -18.08 -23.66
N GLY A 395 3.63 -16.92 -23.76
CA GLY A 395 2.16 -16.83 -23.78
C GLY A 395 1.50 -17.26 -22.45
N LYS A 396 2.26 -17.32 -21.36
CA LYS A 396 1.83 -17.81 -20.05
C LYS A 396 1.15 -16.71 -19.23
N ILE A 397 -0.01 -16.21 -19.69
CA ILE A 397 -0.68 -15.04 -19.08
C ILE A 397 -2.20 -15.12 -19.21
N SER A 398 -2.93 -14.48 -18.29
CA SER A 398 -4.39 -14.31 -18.37
C SER A 398 -5.19 -15.62 -18.46
N GLN A 399 -4.66 -16.72 -17.92
CA GLN A 399 -5.31 -18.03 -17.91
C GLN A 399 -5.23 -18.67 -16.52
N PRO A 400 -6.16 -19.57 -16.15
CA PRO A 400 -6.17 -20.23 -14.85
C PRO A 400 -4.84 -20.94 -14.54
N GLY A 401 -4.14 -20.44 -13.52
CA GLY A 401 -2.86 -20.97 -13.05
C GLY A 401 -1.64 -20.48 -13.80
N CYS A 402 -1.81 -19.55 -14.74
CA CYS A 402 -0.77 -19.14 -15.67
C CYS A 402 -0.73 -17.61 -15.80
N GLY A 403 0.19 -16.97 -15.07
CA GLY A 403 0.33 -15.53 -15.14
C GLY A 403 1.33 -14.88 -14.19
N PRO A 404 1.81 -13.68 -14.53
CA PRO A 404 2.60 -12.84 -13.65
C PRO A 404 1.69 -12.09 -12.67
N PHE A 405 1.97 -12.16 -11.37
CA PHE A 405 1.12 -11.60 -10.33
C PHE A 405 1.90 -10.71 -9.36
N SER A 406 1.77 -9.40 -9.54
CA SER A 406 2.30 -8.41 -8.59
C SER A 406 1.50 -8.43 -7.28
N LEU A 407 2.13 -8.80 -6.17
CA LEU A 407 1.49 -8.81 -4.86
C LEU A 407 1.45 -7.40 -4.27
N THR A 408 0.25 -6.97 -3.91
CA THR A 408 0.04 -5.69 -3.22
C THR A 408 0.22 -5.85 -1.71
N GLY A 409 0.96 -4.93 -1.08
CA GLY A 409 1.28 -5.00 0.35
C GLY A 409 0.16 -4.50 1.26
N GLN A 410 -0.40 -3.33 0.97
CA GLN A 410 -1.42 -2.65 1.78
C GLN A 410 -2.85 -3.12 1.44
N PRO A 411 -3.82 -2.97 2.37
CA PRO A 411 -5.15 -3.55 2.19
C PRO A 411 -5.95 -2.86 1.10
N SER A 412 -5.63 -1.61 0.77
CA SER A 412 -6.26 -0.83 -0.31
C SER A 412 -5.27 0.07 -1.03
N ALA A 413 -4.02 -0.39 -1.20
CA ALA A 413 -3.14 0.29 -2.15
C ALA A 413 -3.70 0.19 -3.58
N CYS A 414 -4.36 -0.91 -3.93
CA CYS A 414 -5.17 -1.04 -5.15
C CYS A 414 -6.39 -0.09 -5.08
N GLY A 415 -7.45 -0.52 -4.38
CA GLY A 415 -8.76 0.12 -4.35
C GLY A 415 -8.79 1.61 -4.01
N THR A 416 -7.79 2.09 -3.26
CA THR A 416 -7.72 3.49 -2.86
C THR A 416 -6.58 4.21 -3.55
N ALA A 417 -5.32 3.87 -3.28
CA ALA A 417 -4.23 4.70 -3.77
C ALA A 417 -4.13 4.69 -5.31
N ARG A 418 -4.25 3.50 -5.93
CA ARG A 418 -4.05 3.28 -7.36
C ARG A 418 -5.32 3.51 -8.17
N GLU A 419 -6.43 2.89 -7.78
CA GLU A 419 -7.68 2.97 -8.55
C GLU A 419 -8.32 4.37 -8.47
N VAL A 420 -8.27 5.03 -7.30
CA VAL A 420 -8.71 6.43 -7.16
C VAL A 420 -7.65 7.41 -7.67
N GLY A 421 -6.37 7.02 -7.67
CA GLY A 421 -5.28 7.86 -8.16
C GLY A 421 -4.86 8.95 -7.17
N THR A 422 -4.65 8.61 -5.90
CA THR A 422 -4.19 9.55 -4.85
C THR A 422 -2.68 9.79 -4.92
N PHE A 423 -2.15 9.96 -6.14
CA PHE A 423 -0.74 10.22 -6.41
C PHE A 423 -0.55 11.58 -7.07
N SER A 424 0.68 12.08 -7.01
CA SER A 424 0.99 13.44 -7.45
C SER A 424 0.84 13.68 -8.96
N HIS A 425 0.74 12.60 -9.74
CA HIS A 425 0.62 12.61 -11.20
C HIS A 425 -0.73 12.06 -11.69
N ARG A 426 -1.60 11.60 -10.78
CA ARG A 426 -2.77 10.77 -11.12
C ARG A 426 -4.09 11.51 -11.02
N LEU A 427 -5.06 10.94 -11.71
CA LEU A 427 -6.50 11.08 -11.60
C LEU A 427 -7.12 9.65 -11.52
N PRO A 428 -8.42 9.50 -11.21
CA PRO A 428 -9.07 8.19 -11.09
C PRO A 428 -8.94 7.31 -12.35
N ALA A 429 -9.02 5.97 -12.19
CA ALA A 429 -9.06 4.99 -13.28
C ALA A 429 -7.93 5.18 -14.31
N ASP A 430 -6.67 5.03 -13.86
CA ASP A 430 -5.43 5.16 -14.63
C ASP A 430 -5.17 6.51 -15.33
N MET A 431 -6.08 7.46 -15.18
CA MET A 431 -5.89 8.80 -15.71
C MET A 431 -4.73 9.53 -15.02
N VAL A 432 -4.19 10.52 -15.73
CA VAL A 432 -3.02 11.32 -15.34
C VAL A 432 -3.31 12.79 -15.53
N VAL A 433 -2.76 13.61 -14.64
CA VAL A 433 -2.97 15.07 -14.66
C VAL A 433 -2.35 15.74 -15.88
N THR A 434 -1.35 15.12 -16.51
CA THR A 434 -0.63 15.64 -17.68
C THR A 434 -1.42 15.52 -18.98
N ASN A 435 -2.50 14.74 -19.01
CA ASN A 435 -3.35 14.59 -20.19
C ASN A 435 -4.57 15.51 -20.08
N GLU A 436 -4.71 16.43 -21.03
CA GLU A 436 -5.80 17.42 -21.06
C GLU A 436 -7.19 16.77 -21.06
N LYS A 437 -7.42 15.75 -21.91
CA LYS A 437 -8.71 15.03 -21.98
C LYS A 437 -9.07 14.34 -20.67
N HIS A 438 -8.06 13.88 -19.92
CA HIS A 438 -8.27 13.30 -18.60
C HIS A 438 -8.72 14.36 -17.60
N ARG A 439 -8.09 15.55 -17.60
CA ARG A 439 -8.51 16.67 -16.76
C ARG A 439 -9.93 17.10 -17.12
N GLU A 440 -10.25 17.27 -18.40
CA GLU A 440 -11.59 17.63 -18.88
C GLU A 440 -12.66 16.64 -18.41
N LYS A 441 -12.40 15.31 -18.51
CA LYS A 441 -13.32 14.28 -18.02
C LYS A 441 -13.57 14.43 -16.52
N VAL A 442 -12.53 14.62 -15.72
CA VAL A 442 -12.65 14.76 -14.27
C VAL A 442 -13.33 16.08 -13.88
N GLU A 443 -12.97 17.19 -14.52
CA GLU A 443 -13.62 18.50 -14.31
C GLU A 443 -15.10 18.44 -14.66
N GLY A 444 -15.48 17.74 -15.73
CA GLY A 444 -16.87 17.50 -16.12
C GLY A 444 -17.65 16.74 -15.05
N VAL A 445 -17.13 15.60 -14.59
CA VAL A 445 -17.78 14.77 -13.55
C VAL A 445 -17.89 15.51 -12.21
N TRP A 446 -16.81 16.19 -11.80
CA TRP A 446 -16.80 17.00 -10.57
C TRP A 446 -17.50 18.35 -10.71
N GLN A 447 -18.02 18.65 -11.90
CA GLN A 447 -18.71 19.90 -12.24
C GLN A 447 -17.86 21.15 -11.99
N LEU A 448 -16.54 21.06 -12.16
CA LEU A 448 -15.61 22.17 -11.96
C LEU A 448 -15.54 23.08 -13.20
N PRO A 449 -15.08 24.34 -13.06
CA PRO A 449 -14.67 25.15 -14.19
C PRO A 449 -13.56 24.47 -15.00
N ALA A 450 -13.57 24.63 -16.33
CA ALA A 450 -12.50 24.09 -17.18
C ALA A 450 -11.14 24.73 -16.83
N GLY A 451 -10.12 23.89 -16.59
CA GLY A 451 -8.77 24.31 -16.17
C GLY A 451 -8.57 24.45 -14.65
N THR A 452 -9.49 23.91 -13.84
CA THR A 452 -9.34 23.87 -12.39
C THR A 452 -8.23 22.93 -11.96
N ILE A 453 -8.16 21.73 -12.54
CA ILE A 453 -7.18 20.71 -12.18
C ILE A 453 -5.80 21.12 -12.72
N PRO A 454 -4.74 21.13 -11.89
CA PRO A 454 -3.41 21.49 -12.37
C PRO A 454 -2.85 20.44 -13.33
N GLU A 455 -2.23 20.89 -14.41
CA GLU A 455 -1.60 20.02 -15.42
C GLU A 455 -0.23 19.48 -15.00
N LYS A 456 0.49 20.23 -14.17
CA LYS A 456 1.84 19.88 -13.71
C LYS A 456 1.77 18.81 -12.63
N VAL A 457 2.63 17.80 -12.77
CA VAL A 457 2.83 16.77 -11.74
C VAL A 457 3.31 17.42 -10.43
N GLY A 458 2.66 17.08 -9.32
CA GLY A 458 3.06 17.57 -7.99
C GLY A 458 4.20 16.76 -7.37
N LEU A 459 4.49 17.05 -6.10
CA LEU A 459 5.56 16.40 -5.36
C LEU A 459 5.19 14.97 -4.93
N HIS A 460 5.96 13.98 -5.38
CA HIS A 460 5.90 12.59 -4.89
C HIS A 460 6.48 12.47 -3.47
N ALA A 461 6.26 11.35 -2.77
CA ALA A 461 6.65 11.14 -1.36
C ALA A 461 8.04 11.70 -0.98
N VAL A 462 9.12 11.21 -1.61
CA VAL A 462 10.49 11.68 -1.32
C VAL A 462 10.70 13.15 -1.71
N ALA A 463 10.05 13.64 -2.77
CA ALA A 463 10.11 15.05 -3.14
C ALA A 463 9.38 15.95 -2.14
N GLN A 464 8.35 15.45 -1.45
CA GLN A 464 7.69 16.18 -0.37
C GLN A 464 8.65 16.37 0.82
N ASP A 465 9.40 15.32 1.20
CA ASP A 465 10.40 15.42 2.27
C ASP A 465 11.48 16.47 1.93
N ARG A 466 11.99 16.41 0.69
CA ARG A 466 12.97 17.39 0.17
C ARG A 466 12.39 18.81 0.14
N ALA A 467 11.15 18.97 -0.28
CA ALA A 467 10.48 20.28 -0.32
C ALA A 467 10.19 20.85 1.07
N LEU A 468 9.86 20.01 2.05
CA LEU A 468 9.75 20.40 3.46
C LEU A 468 11.10 20.89 3.98
N LYS A 469 12.17 20.13 3.74
CA LYS A 469 13.54 20.52 4.10
C LYS A 469 13.95 21.86 3.51
N ASP A 470 13.60 22.07 2.24
CA ASP A 470 13.93 23.28 1.50
C ASP A 470 12.99 24.47 1.85
N GLY A 471 11.93 24.23 2.62
CA GLY A 471 10.91 25.23 3.00
C GLY A 471 10.02 25.67 1.83
N LYS A 472 9.88 24.81 0.81
CA LYS A 472 8.98 25.00 -0.35
C LYS A 472 7.58 24.46 -0.10
N LEU A 473 7.45 23.45 0.77
CA LEU A 473 6.18 22.91 1.25
C LEU A 473 6.02 23.33 2.71
N ASN A 474 4.95 24.06 3.06
CA ASN A 474 4.83 24.74 4.36
C ASN A 474 3.54 24.41 5.11
N PHE A 475 2.51 23.93 4.44
CA PHE A 475 1.41 23.24 5.12
C PHE A 475 1.41 21.78 4.66
N TYR A 476 1.45 20.86 5.60
CA TYR A 476 1.54 19.44 5.28
C TYR A 476 0.66 18.60 6.18
N TRP A 477 -0.31 17.91 5.58
CA TRP A 477 -1.26 17.06 6.30
C TRP A 477 -1.02 15.59 6.00
N VAL A 478 -0.61 14.83 7.01
CA VAL A 478 -0.34 13.41 6.95
C VAL A 478 -1.51 12.64 7.54
N MET A 479 -2.03 11.65 6.82
CA MET A 479 -3.19 10.87 7.28
C MET A 479 -2.99 9.38 7.10
N CYS A 480 -3.38 8.62 8.12
CA CYS A 480 -3.38 7.14 8.13
C CYS A 480 -2.01 6.49 7.80
N ASN A 481 -0.92 7.18 8.14
CA ASN A 481 0.44 6.66 7.98
C ASN A 481 1.41 7.29 9.00
N ASN A 482 2.57 6.65 9.17
CA ASN A 482 3.62 7.06 10.11
C ASN A 482 4.93 7.28 9.34
N ASN A 483 4.96 8.26 8.41
CA ASN A 483 6.06 8.48 7.48
C ASN A 483 7.39 8.88 8.14
N MET A 484 7.36 9.44 9.36
CA MET A 484 8.59 9.74 10.09
C MET A 484 9.35 8.46 10.42
N GLN A 485 8.65 7.37 10.70
CA GLN A 485 9.28 6.06 10.90
C GLN A 485 9.40 5.27 9.59
N ALA A 486 8.47 5.43 8.64
CA ALA A 486 8.38 4.56 7.46
C ALA A 486 9.12 5.07 6.22
N GLY A 487 9.25 6.38 6.02
CA GLY A 487 9.96 6.95 4.88
C GLY A 487 11.48 6.83 5.06
N PRO A 488 12.29 6.89 3.98
CA PRO A 488 13.73 6.69 4.07
C PRO A 488 14.43 7.92 4.64
N ASN A 489 15.72 7.75 4.94
CA ASN A 489 16.68 8.82 5.21
C ASN A 489 16.14 9.90 6.17
N ILE A 490 15.67 9.44 7.34
CA ILE A 490 14.94 10.29 8.31
C ILE A 490 15.73 11.56 8.65
N ASN A 491 17.04 11.41 8.83
CA ASN A 491 17.92 12.45 9.37
C ASN A 491 18.21 13.61 8.40
N GLU A 492 18.23 13.36 7.08
CA GLU A 492 18.66 14.38 6.11
C GLU A 492 17.55 15.36 5.76
N ASP A 493 16.41 14.85 5.30
CA ASP A 493 15.32 15.66 4.75
C ASP A 493 14.12 15.73 5.69
N ARG A 494 13.59 14.57 6.11
CA ARG A 494 12.27 14.51 6.74
C ARG A 494 12.24 15.12 8.14
N LEU A 495 13.08 14.66 9.05
CA LEU A 495 13.08 15.17 10.42
C LEU A 495 13.40 16.67 10.47
N PRO A 496 14.46 17.17 9.80
CA PRO A 496 14.73 18.60 9.81
C PRO A 496 13.65 19.41 9.08
N GLY A 497 13.07 18.89 8.00
CA GLY A 497 11.97 19.54 7.28
C GLY A 497 10.69 19.62 8.10
N TRP A 498 10.29 18.55 8.79
CA TRP A 498 9.10 18.55 9.64
C TRP A 498 9.26 19.46 10.85
N ARG A 499 10.49 19.59 11.38
CA ARG A 499 10.79 20.46 12.53
C ARG A 499 11.17 21.89 12.15
N ASP A 500 11.25 22.19 10.85
CA ASP A 500 11.52 23.55 10.38
C ASP A 500 10.39 24.50 10.81
N PRO A 501 10.70 25.66 11.41
CA PRO A 501 9.68 26.61 11.88
C PRO A 501 8.86 27.24 10.75
N ARG A 502 9.31 27.14 9.49
CA ARG A 502 8.57 27.59 8.31
C ARG A 502 7.41 26.65 7.94
N ASN A 503 7.36 25.45 8.50
CA ASN A 503 6.42 24.41 8.11
C ASN A 503 5.43 24.12 9.25
N PHE A 504 4.17 23.88 8.91
CA PHE A 504 3.12 23.44 9.81
C PHE A 504 2.65 22.04 9.42
N ILE A 505 2.85 21.09 10.34
CA ILE A 505 2.64 19.67 10.12
C ILE A 505 1.43 19.19 10.92
N VAL A 506 0.46 18.62 10.22
CA VAL A 506 -0.73 17.99 10.80
C VAL A 506 -0.63 16.48 10.63
N VAL A 507 -0.88 15.69 11.67
CA VAL A 507 -0.94 14.23 11.61
C VAL A 507 -2.27 13.72 12.15
N SER A 508 -3.02 13.01 11.31
CA SER A 508 -4.24 12.28 11.69
C SER A 508 -3.90 10.81 11.95
N ASP A 509 -3.98 10.38 13.22
CA ASP A 509 -3.66 9.02 13.65
C ASP A 509 -4.58 8.57 14.81
N PRO A 510 -4.90 7.27 14.95
CA PRO A 510 -5.55 6.74 16.15
C PRO A 510 -4.62 6.67 17.38
N TYR A 511 -3.29 6.71 17.22
CA TYR A 511 -2.31 6.53 18.29
C TYR A 511 -1.18 7.56 18.23
N PRO A 512 -0.47 7.81 19.35
CA PRO A 512 0.78 8.55 19.33
C PRO A 512 1.84 7.73 18.59
N THR A 513 2.33 8.28 17.48
CA THR A 513 3.36 7.71 16.62
C THR A 513 4.57 8.65 16.55
N VAL A 514 5.69 8.18 16.01
CA VAL A 514 6.87 9.03 15.76
C VAL A 514 6.51 10.20 14.83
N SER A 515 5.65 9.98 13.84
CA SER A 515 5.09 11.06 13.02
C SER A 515 4.28 12.05 13.83
N ALA A 516 3.34 11.58 14.67
CA ALA A 516 2.53 12.47 15.50
C ALA A 516 3.41 13.30 16.45
N LEU A 517 4.42 12.68 17.07
CA LEU A 517 5.37 13.36 17.95
C LEU A 517 6.20 14.42 17.23
N ALA A 518 6.53 14.23 15.95
CA ALA A 518 7.27 15.20 15.15
C ALA A 518 6.38 16.33 14.58
N ALA A 519 5.06 16.15 14.60
CA ALA A 519 4.09 17.11 14.07
C ALA A 519 3.90 18.34 14.98
N ASP A 520 3.03 19.24 14.53
CA ASP A 520 2.64 20.45 15.26
C ASP A 520 1.19 20.37 15.75
N LEU A 521 0.33 19.69 14.99
CA LEU A 521 -1.05 19.38 15.33
C LEU A 521 -1.32 17.88 15.11
N ILE A 522 -1.91 17.23 16.11
CA ILE A 522 -2.33 15.83 16.06
C ILE A 522 -3.85 15.78 16.10
N LEU A 523 -4.47 15.05 15.17
CA LEU A 523 -5.91 14.87 15.09
C LEU A 523 -6.32 13.44 15.47
N PRO A 524 -7.18 13.24 16.49
CA PRO A 524 -7.61 11.92 16.94
C PRO A 524 -8.51 11.29 15.88
N THR A 525 -8.12 10.10 15.41
CA THR A 525 -8.74 9.53 14.20
C THR A 525 -9.47 8.21 14.45
N ALA A 526 -10.70 8.10 13.94
CA ALA A 526 -11.47 6.86 13.95
C ALA A 526 -10.91 5.86 12.94
N MET A 527 -10.75 4.59 13.34
CA MET A 527 -10.05 3.57 12.57
C MET A 527 -10.90 2.32 12.30
N TRP A 528 -10.66 1.69 11.14
CA TRP A 528 -11.27 0.42 10.74
C TRP A 528 -12.80 0.42 10.91
N VAL A 529 -13.39 -0.50 11.69
CA VAL A 529 -14.86 -0.60 11.85
C VAL A 529 -15.47 0.45 12.78
N GLU A 530 -14.68 1.42 13.25
CA GLU A 530 -15.22 2.66 13.86
C GLU A 530 -15.85 3.60 12.82
N LYS A 531 -15.77 3.26 11.53
CA LYS A 531 -16.35 3.97 10.40
C LYS A 531 -16.82 2.98 9.34
N GLU A 532 -17.70 3.41 8.45
CA GLU A 532 -18.00 2.64 7.23
C GLU A 532 -16.77 2.66 6.32
N GLY A 533 -16.51 1.57 5.59
CA GLY A 533 -15.36 1.57 4.68
C GLY A 533 -15.41 0.57 3.53
N ALA A 534 -14.47 0.78 2.62
CA ALA A 534 -14.22 -0.05 1.46
C ALA A 534 -12.71 -0.18 1.23
N TYR A 535 -12.24 -1.40 0.95
CA TYR A 535 -10.86 -1.70 0.56
C TYR A 535 -10.81 -2.59 -0.68
N GLY A 536 -9.89 -2.31 -1.61
CA GLY A 536 -9.58 -3.16 -2.77
C GLY A 536 -8.26 -3.91 -2.60
N ASN A 537 -8.30 -5.24 -2.63
CA ASN A 537 -7.12 -6.09 -2.39
C ASN A 537 -6.26 -6.31 -3.65
N ALA A 538 -5.22 -7.17 -3.56
CA ALA A 538 -4.29 -7.39 -4.67
C ALA A 538 -4.88 -8.12 -5.90
N GLU A 539 -6.06 -8.73 -5.80
CA GLU A 539 -6.74 -9.42 -6.92
C GLU A 539 -7.95 -8.62 -7.45
N ARG A 540 -7.95 -7.29 -7.29
CA ARG A 540 -9.02 -6.37 -7.72
C ARG A 540 -10.33 -6.51 -6.94
N ARG A 541 -10.34 -7.24 -5.82
CA ARG A 541 -11.55 -7.48 -5.01
C ARG A 541 -11.83 -6.32 -4.07
N THR A 542 -12.87 -5.55 -4.39
CA THR A 542 -13.39 -4.49 -3.50
C THR A 542 -14.30 -5.09 -2.45
N GLN A 543 -14.03 -4.83 -1.16
CA GLN A 543 -14.75 -5.36 0.00
C GLN A 543 -15.21 -4.23 0.91
N PHE A 544 -16.52 -4.18 1.20
CA PHE A 544 -17.11 -3.19 2.11
C PHE A 544 -17.30 -3.74 3.52
N TRP A 545 -17.32 -2.82 4.48
CA TRP A 545 -17.79 -3.04 5.85
C TRP A 545 -18.66 -1.86 6.30
N ARG A 546 -19.67 -2.16 7.12
CA ARG A 546 -20.47 -1.13 7.82
C ARG A 546 -19.72 -0.62 9.05
N GLN A 547 -20.04 0.58 9.51
CA GLN A 547 -19.60 1.01 10.84
C GLN A 547 -20.25 0.09 11.89
N GLN A 548 -19.43 -0.46 12.79
CA GLN A 548 -19.89 -1.45 13.78
C GLN A 548 -19.77 -0.96 15.23
N ILE A 549 -18.88 -0.02 15.49
CA ILE A 549 -18.70 0.66 16.78
C ILE A 549 -18.40 2.15 16.53
N GLN A 550 -18.46 2.97 17.58
CA GLN A 550 -18.02 4.36 17.52
C GLN A 550 -16.56 4.50 17.99
N GLY A 551 -15.87 5.52 17.47
CA GLY A 551 -14.52 5.86 17.93
C GLY A 551 -14.50 6.44 19.37
N PRO A 552 -13.38 6.37 20.08
CA PRO A 552 -13.27 6.87 21.44
C PRO A 552 -13.16 8.40 21.51
N GLY A 553 -13.80 9.00 22.52
CA GLY A 553 -13.73 10.43 22.77
C GLY A 553 -14.27 11.23 21.59
N GLU A 554 -13.48 12.18 21.09
CA GLU A 554 -13.82 13.06 19.98
C GLU A 554 -13.16 12.59 18.66
N SER A 555 -12.72 11.32 18.57
CA SER A 555 -12.07 10.85 17.35
C SER A 555 -13.03 10.91 16.16
N LYS A 556 -12.59 11.53 15.06
CA LYS A 556 -13.35 11.62 13.79
C LYS A 556 -12.64 10.83 12.70
N SER A 557 -13.37 10.22 11.77
CA SER A 557 -12.75 9.54 10.62
C SER A 557 -11.95 10.53 9.76
N ASP A 558 -10.98 10.01 9.01
CA ASP A 558 -10.23 10.82 8.03
C ASP A 558 -11.20 11.49 7.05
N LEU A 559 -12.25 10.78 6.61
CA LEU A 559 -13.30 11.32 5.74
C LEU A 559 -13.94 12.56 6.35
N MET A 560 -14.40 12.45 7.59
CA MET A 560 -15.09 13.54 8.26
C MET A 560 -14.20 14.75 8.46
N GLN A 561 -12.93 14.53 8.78
CA GLN A 561 -11.95 15.61 8.93
C GLN A 561 -11.82 16.42 7.64
N MET A 562 -11.67 15.77 6.49
CA MET A 562 -11.53 16.45 5.20
C MET A 562 -12.81 17.18 4.78
N VAL A 563 -13.97 16.55 4.97
CA VAL A 563 -15.27 17.12 4.57
C VAL A 563 -15.64 18.32 5.44
N LEU A 564 -15.38 18.27 6.75
CA LEU A 564 -15.58 19.42 7.64
C LEU A 564 -14.57 20.54 7.36
N PHE A 565 -13.29 20.20 7.13
CA PHE A 565 -12.28 21.21 6.83
C PHE A 565 -12.58 21.96 5.52
N ALA A 566 -13.17 21.30 4.53
CA ALA A 566 -13.59 21.94 3.28
C ALA A 566 -14.65 23.05 3.47
N LYS A 567 -15.36 23.09 4.60
CA LYS A 567 -16.31 24.20 4.92
C LYS A 567 -15.60 25.51 5.22
N ARG A 568 -14.30 25.49 5.53
CA ARG A 568 -13.49 26.65 5.95
C ARG A 568 -12.99 27.52 4.79
N PHE A 569 -13.19 27.09 3.54
CA PHE A 569 -12.63 27.74 2.35
C PHE A 569 -13.75 28.09 1.38
N LYS A 570 -13.91 29.39 1.10
CA LYS A 570 -14.71 29.87 -0.03
C LYS A 570 -13.94 29.72 -1.32
N THR A 571 -14.64 29.57 -2.43
CA THR A 571 -14.01 29.42 -3.74
C THR A 571 -13.15 30.62 -4.13
N GLU A 572 -13.50 31.84 -3.73
CA GLU A 572 -12.69 33.06 -3.97
C GLU A 572 -11.33 33.03 -3.27
N GLU A 573 -11.18 32.23 -2.22
CA GLU A 573 -9.93 32.15 -1.44
C GLU A 573 -8.94 31.16 -2.07
N VAL A 574 -9.40 30.29 -2.96
CA VAL A 574 -8.63 29.14 -3.46
C VAL A 574 -8.64 29.01 -4.98
N TRP A 575 -9.60 29.63 -5.66
CA TRP A 575 -9.70 29.67 -7.11
C TRP A 575 -9.53 31.10 -7.62
N PRO A 576 -8.77 31.28 -8.70
CA PRO A 576 -8.58 32.58 -9.29
C PRO A 576 -9.84 33.02 -10.06
N GLU A 577 -9.98 34.32 -10.24
CA GLU A 577 -11.18 34.96 -10.79
C GLU A 577 -11.56 34.44 -12.18
N GLU A 578 -10.59 34.09 -13.03
CA GLU A 578 -10.84 33.54 -14.35
C GLU A 578 -11.55 32.17 -14.33
N LEU A 579 -11.40 31.38 -13.26
CA LEU A 579 -12.15 30.13 -13.10
C LEU A 579 -13.57 30.42 -12.61
N LEU A 580 -13.72 31.34 -11.66
CA LEU A 580 -15.02 31.73 -11.12
C LEU A 580 -15.89 32.42 -12.17
N ALA A 581 -15.31 33.18 -13.10
CA ALA A 581 -16.03 33.75 -14.23
C ALA A 581 -16.65 32.69 -15.15
N LYS A 582 -16.05 31.49 -15.26
CA LYS A 582 -16.60 30.38 -16.05
C LYS A 582 -17.76 29.65 -15.35
N LYS A 583 -17.86 29.74 -14.02
CA LYS A 583 -18.98 29.23 -13.22
C LYS A 583 -19.38 30.20 -12.10
N PRO A 584 -20.03 31.34 -12.44
CA PRO A 584 -20.38 32.38 -11.47
C PRO A 584 -21.30 31.87 -10.33
N GLU A 585 -22.03 30.78 -10.56
CA GLU A 585 -22.88 30.13 -9.55
C GLU A 585 -22.10 29.57 -8.34
N TYR A 586 -20.77 29.45 -8.45
CA TYR A 586 -19.91 29.03 -7.36
C TYR A 586 -19.43 30.17 -6.47
N ARG A 587 -19.70 31.44 -6.81
CA ARG A 587 -19.32 32.55 -5.95
C ARG A 587 -19.97 32.48 -4.57
N GLY A 588 -19.17 32.72 -3.53
CA GLY A 588 -19.56 32.66 -2.12
C GLY A 588 -19.81 31.25 -1.59
N LYS A 589 -19.64 30.20 -2.41
CA LYS A 589 -19.75 28.81 -1.98
C LYS A 589 -18.45 28.34 -1.31
N THR A 590 -18.59 27.37 -0.41
CA THR A 590 -17.44 26.70 0.20
C THR A 590 -16.95 25.55 -0.68
N LEU A 591 -15.72 25.08 -0.46
CA LEU A 591 -15.25 23.83 -1.06
C LEU A 591 -16.12 22.63 -0.66
N TYR A 592 -16.72 22.65 0.54
CA TYR A 592 -17.72 21.66 0.92
C TYR A 592 -18.92 21.65 -0.03
N ASP A 593 -19.48 22.84 -0.32
CA ASP A 593 -20.65 22.96 -1.20
C ASP A 593 -20.37 22.43 -2.62
N VAL A 594 -19.19 22.76 -3.15
CA VAL A 594 -18.78 22.37 -4.50
C VAL A 594 -18.43 20.88 -4.58
N LEU A 595 -17.64 20.36 -3.63
CA LEU A 595 -17.01 19.05 -3.76
C LEU A 595 -17.84 17.92 -3.14
N PHE A 596 -18.58 18.21 -2.06
CA PHE A 596 -19.21 17.19 -1.22
C PHE A 596 -20.72 17.36 -1.04
N ALA A 597 -21.24 18.59 -1.12
CA ALA A 597 -22.68 18.87 -1.07
C ALA A 597 -23.27 19.18 -2.47
N ASN A 598 -22.67 18.61 -3.52
CA ASN A 598 -23.16 18.77 -4.89
C ASN A 598 -24.27 17.75 -5.20
N LYS A 599 -24.98 17.95 -6.32
CA LYS A 599 -26.11 17.09 -6.74
C LYS A 599 -25.76 15.61 -6.91
N ALA A 600 -24.53 15.28 -7.28
CA ALA A 600 -24.11 13.89 -7.48
C ALA A 600 -23.89 13.18 -6.14
N VAL A 601 -23.15 13.82 -5.22
CA VAL A 601 -22.79 13.24 -3.92
C VAL A 601 -23.97 13.23 -2.94
N THR A 602 -24.84 14.24 -2.97
CA THR A 602 -26.02 14.33 -2.08
C THR A 602 -27.25 13.56 -2.56
N LYS A 603 -27.15 12.87 -3.70
CA LYS A 603 -28.26 12.18 -4.35
C LYS A 603 -28.95 11.14 -3.45
N PHE A 604 -28.19 10.50 -2.56
CA PHE A 604 -28.66 9.38 -1.75
C PHE A 604 -29.08 9.87 -0.36
N PRO A 605 -30.37 9.79 0.00
CA PRO A 605 -30.87 10.30 1.27
C PRO A 605 -30.44 9.41 2.44
N ILE A 606 -30.41 10.00 3.63
CA ILE A 606 -30.06 9.28 4.86
C ILE A 606 -31.03 8.12 5.18
N SER A 607 -32.25 8.15 4.64
CA SER A 607 -33.25 7.10 4.80
C SER A 607 -32.90 5.77 4.13
N GLU A 608 -31.88 5.73 3.26
CA GLU A 608 -31.35 4.46 2.74
C GLU A 608 -30.58 3.65 3.78
N LEU A 609 -30.09 4.29 4.85
CA LEU A 609 -29.47 3.60 5.97
C LEU A 609 -30.55 3.00 6.88
N ALA A 610 -30.30 1.77 7.37
CA ALA A 610 -31.15 1.21 8.41
C ALA A 610 -31.14 2.10 9.68
N GLN A 611 -32.27 2.18 10.38
CA GLN A 611 -32.43 3.11 11.50
C GLN A 611 -31.37 2.88 12.60
N ASP A 612 -31.01 1.63 12.87
CA ASP A 612 -30.00 1.20 13.85
C ASP A 612 -28.56 1.14 13.29
N GLN A 613 -28.36 1.31 11.99
CA GLN A 613 -27.02 1.26 11.37
C GLN A 613 -26.21 2.51 11.71
N LEU A 614 -25.03 2.33 12.30
CA LEU A 614 -24.10 3.44 12.51
C LEU A 614 -23.57 3.95 11.17
N ASN A 615 -23.45 5.27 11.06
CA ASN A 615 -22.73 5.99 10.00
C ASN A 615 -22.61 7.44 10.48
N ASP A 616 -21.58 7.73 11.27
CA ASP A 616 -21.44 9.01 11.97
C ASP A 616 -21.38 10.19 10.98
N GLU A 617 -20.67 10.04 9.86
CA GLU A 617 -20.52 11.12 8.86
C GLU A 617 -21.84 11.43 8.16
N SER A 618 -22.54 10.41 7.67
CA SER A 618 -23.82 10.61 6.97
C SER A 618 -24.89 11.15 7.90
N ARG A 619 -24.92 10.70 9.16
CA ARG A 619 -25.88 11.18 10.16
C ARG A 619 -25.60 12.63 10.56
N GLU A 620 -24.34 13.06 10.63
CA GLU A 620 -23.98 14.45 10.90
C GLU A 620 -24.28 15.37 9.70
N LEU A 621 -24.10 14.89 8.46
CA LEU A 621 -24.24 15.70 7.24
C LEU A 621 -25.65 15.66 6.61
N GLY A 622 -26.48 14.68 6.95
CA GLY A 622 -27.88 14.57 6.52
C GLY A 622 -28.12 13.83 5.20
N PHE A 623 -27.11 13.19 4.61
CA PHE A 623 -27.21 12.39 3.39
C PHE A 623 -26.16 11.27 3.41
N TYR A 624 -26.33 10.24 2.57
CA TYR A 624 -25.44 9.08 2.54
C TYR A 624 -24.14 9.41 1.78
N LEU A 625 -23.20 10.03 2.49
CA LEU A 625 -21.96 10.58 1.93
C LEU A 625 -21.11 9.51 1.23
N GLN A 626 -20.90 8.36 1.85
CA GLN A 626 -20.03 7.31 1.32
C GLN A 626 -20.57 6.76 -0.01
N LYS A 627 -21.89 6.53 -0.10
CA LYS A 627 -22.55 6.07 -1.32
C LYS A 627 -22.45 7.11 -2.44
N GLY A 628 -22.71 8.37 -2.14
CA GLY A 628 -22.57 9.47 -3.09
C GLY A 628 -21.16 9.60 -3.66
N LEU A 629 -20.14 9.58 -2.78
CA LEU A 629 -18.74 9.62 -3.19
C LEU A 629 -18.36 8.42 -4.04
N PHE A 630 -18.78 7.21 -3.64
CA PHE A 630 -18.46 5.99 -4.36
C PHE A 630 -19.10 5.95 -5.75
N GLU A 631 -20.37 6.31 -5.89
CA GLU A 631 -21.07 6.27 -7.18
C GLU A 631 -20.58 7.35 -8.15
N GLU A 632 -20.22 8.54 -7.66
CA GLU A 632 -19.54 9.57 -8.48
C GLU A 632 -18.15 9.07 -8.95
N TYR A 633 -17.39 8.42 -8.05
CA TYR A 633 -16.09 7.82 -8.37
C TYR A 633 -16.20 6.65 -9.36
N ALA A 634 -17.12 5.71 -9.14
CA ALA A 634 -17.29 4.52 -9.97
C ALA A 634 -17.62 4.87 -11.43
N GLY A 635 -18.28 6.02 -11.67
CA GLY A 635 -18.55 6.55 -13.00
C GLY A 635 -17.29 6.78 -13.86
N PHE A 636 -16.11 6.94 -13.27
CA PHE A 636 -14.86 7.08 -14.04
C PHE A 636 -14.46 5.78 -14.76
N GLY A 637 -14.65 4.64 -14.07
CA GLY A 637 -14.18 3.32 -14.50
C GLY A 637 -15.23 2.47 -15.22
N ARG A 638 -16.52 2.66 -14.92
CA ARG A 638 -17.63 1.97 -15.60
C ARG A 638 -17.63 2.28 -17.10
N GLY A 639 -17.66 1.25 -17.95
CA GLY A 639 -17.53 1.34 -19.40
C GLY A 639 -16.10 1.50 -19.90
N HIS A 640 -15.11 1.54 -19.01
CA HIS A 640 -13.70 1.85 -19.35
C HIS A 640 -12.71 0.81 -18.80
N GLY A 641 -13.17 -0.41 -18.51
CA GLY A 641 -12.31 -1.51 -18.08
C GLY A 641 -11.97 -1.52 -16.58
N HIS A 642 -12.53 -0.58 -15.81
CA HIS A 642 -12.38 -0.47 -14.35
C HIS A 642 -13.75 -0.47 -13.65
N ASP A 643 -14.65 -1.30 -14.13
CA ASP A 643 -16.06 -1.32 -13.74
C ASP A 643 -16.21 -1.78 -12.30
N LEU A 644 -16.56 -0.87 -11.41
CA LEU A 644 -17.04 -1.22 -10.08
C LEU A 644 -18.53 -1.55 -10.15
N ALA A 645 -18.95 -2.60 -9.44
CA ALA A 645 -20.36 -2.90 -9.21
C ALA A 645 -21.10 -1.72 -8.56
N ASP A 646 -22.42 -1.80 -8.50
CA ASP A 646 -23.22 -0.87 -7.71
C ASP A 646 -22.83 -0.94 -6.23
N PHE A 647 -22.81 0.21 -5.56
CA PHE A 647 -22.42 0.35 -4.17
C PHE A 647 -23.05 -0.71 -3.24
N ASP A 648 -24.36 -0.91 -3.36
CA ASP A 648 -25.11 -1.82 -2.47
C ASP A 648 -24.71 -3.28 -2.65
N ALA A 649 -24.24 -3.68 -3.83
CA ALA A 649 -23.80 -5.06 -4.10
C ALA A 649 -22.62 -5.45 -3.20
N TYR A 650 -21.73 -4.50 -2.90
CA TYR A 650 -20.58 -4.75 -2.02
C TYR A 650 -20.97 -4.87 -0.54
N HIS A 651 -22.09 -4.28 -0.10
CA HIS A 651 -22.62 -4.48 1.25
C HIS A 651 -23.22 -5.88 1.44
N GLN A 652 -23.61 -6.55 0.36
CA GLN A 652 -24.12 -7.93 0.38
C GLN A 652 -23.02 -8.97 0.13
N ALA A 653 -22.07 -8.68 -0.76
CA ALA A 653 -21.02 -9.61 -1.15
C ALA A 653 -19.84 -9.67 -0.15
N ARG A 654 -19.07 -10.77 -0.22
CA ARG A 654 -17.71 -10.87 0.36
C ARG A 654 -16.68 -10.31 -0.62
N GLY A 655 -17.02 -9.13 -1.15
CA GLY A 655 -16.32 -8.43 -2.21
C GLY A 655 -16.42 -9.04 -3.59
N ILE A 656 -16.19 -8.19 -4.60
CA ILE A 656 -16.38 -8.50 -6.02
C ILE A 656 -15.15 -7.97 -6.78
N ARG A 657 -14.62 -8.75 -7.73
CA ARG A 657 -13.44 -8.38 -8.53
C ARG A 657 -13.81 -7.58 -9.77
N TRP A 658 -13.22 -6.41 -9.94
CA TRP A 658 -13.42 -5.60 -11.15
C TRP A 658 -12.60 -6.13 -12.35
N PRO A 659 -13.02 -5.85 -13.61
CA PRO A 659 -14.28 -5.19 -13.98
C PRO A 659 -15.51 -6.07 -13.67
N VAL A 660 -16.55 -5.44 -13.13
CA VAL A 660 -17.87 -6.04 -12.87
C VAL A 660 -18.83 -5.55 -13.94
N VAL A 661 -19.16 -6.41 -14.91
CA VAL A 661 -20.03 -6.08 -16.04
C VAL A 661 -21.27 -6.97 -15.96
N ASP A 662 -22.45 -6.37 -16.08
CA ASP A 662 -23.74 -7.06 -15.96
C ASP A 662 -23.86 -7.91 -14.68
N GLY A 663 -23.30 -7.40 -13.57
CA GLY A 663 -23.29 -8.07 -12.26
C GLY A 663 -22.29 -9.23 -12.13
N LYS A 664 -21.48 -9.52 -13.16
CA LYS A 664 -20.49 -10.60 -13.16
C LYS A 664 -19.08 -10.06 -12.94
N GLU A 665 -18.37 -10.62 -11.96
CA GLU A 665 -16.96 -10.29 -11.72
C GLU A 665 -16.01 -10.90 -12.77
N THR A 666 -14.86 -10.27 -12.96
CA THR A 666 -13.83 -10.74 -13.90
C THR A 666 -12.63 -11.35 -13.19
N MET A 667 -12.40 -12.64 -13.42
CA MET A 667 -11.27 -13.39 -12.83
C MET A 667 -9.97 -13.19 -13.59
N TRP A 668 -10.01 -13.33 -14.92
CA TRP A 668 -8.85 -13.15 -15.80
C TRP A 668 -9.14 -12.05 -16.82
N ARG A 669 -8.35 -10.98 -16.78
CA ARG A 669 -8.42 -9.87 -17.74
C ARG A 669 -7.63 -10.17 -19.01
N TYR A 670 -7.97 -9.51 -20.10
CA TYR A 670 -7.30 -9.56 -21.40
C TYR A 670 -7.41 -10.87 -22.20
N SER A 671 -8.12 -11.90 -21.70
CA SER A 671 -8.35 -13.14 -22.43
C SER A 671 -9.81 -13.33 -22.83
N GLU A 672 -10.02 -13.79 -24.06
CA GLU A 672 -11.33 -14.07 -24.64
C GLU A 672 -12.10 -15.09 -23.79
N GLY A 673 -13.39 -14.84 -23.59
CA GLY A 673 -14.28 -15.68 -22.78
C GLY A 673 -14.22 -15.42 -21.27
N ASN A 674 -13.11 -14.86 -20.77
CA ASN A 674 -12.94 -14.49 -19.36
C ASN A 674 -13.22 -13.00 -19.11
N ASP A 675 -12.79 -12.14 -20.03
CA ASP A 675 -12.90 -10.70 -19.95
C ASP A 675 -13.95 -10.16 -20.94
N PRO A 676 -15.00 -9.46 -20.48
CA PRO A 676 -16.04 -8.93 -21.36
C PRO A 676 -15.54 -7.84 -22.33
N TYR A 677 -14.37 -7.25 -22.10
CA TYR A 677 -13.77 -6.26 -22.99
C TYR A 677 -13.04 -6.87 -24.20
N VAL A 678 -12.77 -8.18 -24.20
CA VAL A 678 -12.06 -8.86 -25.27
C VAL A 678 -13.07 -9.37 -26.30
N LYS A 679 -12.88 -8.98 -27.56
CA LYS A 679 -13.80 -9.37 -28.65
C LYS A 679 -13.60 -10.84 -29.03
N ALA A 680 -14.68 -11.49 -29.46
CA ALA A 680 -14.64 -12.86 -29.95
C ALA A 680 -13.68 -13.03 -31.14
N GLY A 681 -12.94 -14.13 -31.16
CA GLY A 681 -11.95 -14.48 -32.18
C GLY A 681 -10.58 -13.82 -32.02
N GLN A 682 -10.34 -13.05 -30.94
CA GLN A 682 -9.06 -12.39 -30.70
C GLN A 682 -8.10 -13.20 -29.83
N GLY A 683 -8.58 -14.16 -29.04
CA GLY A 683 -7.80 -14.90 -28.05
C GLY A 683 -7.35 -14.02 -26.88
N TYR A 684 -6.53 -13.01 -27.16
CA TYR A 684 -6.08 -11.99 -26.21
C TYR A 684 -6.18 -10.58 -26.78
N GLN A 685 -6.53 -9.63 -25.92
CA GLN A 685 -6.49 -8.20 -26.25
C GLN A 685 -6.03 -7.40 -25.04
N PHE A 686 -4.84 -6.80 -25.13
CA PHE A 686 -4.31 -5.90 -24.10
C PHE A 686 -4.81 -4.47 -24.36
N TYR A 687 -6.12 -4.27 -24.20
CA TYR A 687 -6.84 -3.06 -24.62
C TYR A 687 -6.46 -1.76 -23.88
N GLY A 688 -5.59 -1.83 -22.87
CA GLY A 688 -4.92 -0.64 -22.34
C GLY A 688 -3.91 -0.02 -23.32
N LYS A 689 -3.45 -0.79 -24.31
CA LYS A 689 -2.65 -0.29 -25.43
C LYS A 689 -3.53 -0.01 -26.65
N PRO A 690 -3.28 1.08 -27.40
CA PRO A 690 -4.10 1.44 -28.56
C PRO A 690 -4.21 0.36 -29.64
N ASP A 691 -3.17 -0.46 -29.81
CA ASP A 691 -3.13 -1.56 -30.79
C ASP A 691 -3.49 -2.93 -30.20
N GLY A 692 -3.83 -2.99 -28.91
CA GLY A 692 -4.20 -4.22 -28.21
C GLY A 692 -3.03 -5.17 -27.91
N LYS A 693 -1.77 -4.74 -28.08
CA LYS A 693 -0.58 -5.58 -27.88
C LYS A 693 0.19 -5.20 -26.61
N ALA A 694 0.61 -6.18 -25.83
CA ALA A 694 1.52 -5.97 -24.71
C ALA A 694 2.93 -5.65 -25.21
N VAL A 695 3.79 -5.10 -24.34
CA VAL A 695 5.15 -4.69 -24.71
C VAL A 695 6.22 -5.45 -23.93
N ILE A 696 7.08 -6.18 -24.65
CA ILE A 696 8.35 -6.69 -24.15
C ILE A 696 9.40 -5.58 -24.20
N PHE A 697 10.20 -5.45 -23.13
CA PHE A 697 11.27 -4.46 -23.04
C PHE A 697 12.66 -5.09 -22.91
N ALA A 698 13.61 -4.68 -23.77
CA ALA A 698 15.04 -4.88 -23.53
C ALA A 698 15.54 -3.84 -22.52
N LEU A 699 15.92 -4.31 -21.32
CA LEU A 699 16.36 -3.49 -20.19
C LEU A 699 17.54 -4.18 -19.49
N PRO A 700 18.65 -3.47 -19.23
CA PRO A 700 19.86 -4.12 -18.75
C PRO A 700 19.86 -4.31 -17.22
N PHE A 701 20.84 -5.06 -16.75
CA PHE A 701 21.31 -4.90 -15.36
C PHE A 701 21.99 -3.54 -15.19
N GLU A 702 21.58 -2.80 -14.17
CA GLU A 702 22.32 -1.65 -13.64
C GLU A 702 22.45 -1.78 -12.12
N PRO A 703 23.60 -1.40 -11.54
CA PRO A 703 23.90 -1.66 -10.13
C PRO A 703 22.97 -0.90 -9.17
N ALA A 704 23.06 -1.26 -7.89
CA ALA A 704 22.39 -0.52 -6.82
C ALA A 704 22.97 0.90 -6.67
N ALA A 705 22.19 1.83 -6.12
CA ALA A 705 22.67 3.19 -5.84
C ALA A 705 23.86 3.24 -4.87
N GLU A 706 23.87 2.33 -3.88
CA GLU A 706 24.93 2.21 -2.90
C GLU A 706 25.18 0.73 -2.62
N ALA A 707 26.39 0.26 -2.93
CA ALA A 707 26.86 -1.08 -2.61
C ALA A 707 27.92 -1.06 -1.50
N PRO A 708 28.15 -2.18 -0.79
CA PRO A 708 29.20 -2.29 0.21
C PRO A 708 30.57 -1.99 -0.37
N ASP A 709 31.42 -1.39 0.46
CA ASP A 709 32.80 -1.08 0.15
C ASP A 709 33.70 -1.41 1.35
N LYS A 710 34.92 -0.84 1.37
CA LYS A 710 35.89 -1.12 2.44
C LYS A 710 35.48 -0.55 3.80
N GLU A 711 34.69 0.53 3.83
CA GLU A 711 34.26 1.18 5.08
C GLU A 711 32.91 0.64 5.56
N TYR A 712 31.96 0.50 4.64
CA TYR A 712 30.62 -0.03 4.90
C TYR A 712 30.52 -1.40 4.25
N ASP A 713 30.99 -2.42 4.95
CA ASP A 713 31.33 -3.74 4.42
C ASP A 713 30.18 -4.75 4.38
N LEU A 714 28.96 -4.33 4.70
CA LEU A 714 27.76 -5.17 4.71
C LEU A 714 26.62 -4.53 3.91
N TRP A 715 25.87 -5.37 3.20
CA TRP A 715 24.55 -4.99 2.70
C TRP A 715 23.56 -4.89 3.86
N LEU A 716 22.76 -3.82 3.91
CA LEU A 716 21.54 -3.75 4.70
C LEU A 716 20.33 -3.98 3.81
N SER A 717 19.53 -4.98 4.16
CA SER A 717 18.17 -5.13 3.66
C SER A 717 17.17 -4.90 4.79
N THR A 718 16.04 -4.24 4.49
CA THR A 718 15.01 -3.98 5.50
C THR A 718 13.66 -4.57 5.14
N GLY A 719 12.82 -4.82 6.14
CA GLY A 719 11.48 -5.35 5.88
C GLY A 719 10.59 -5.53 7.10
N ARG A 720 9.77 -6.58 7.05
CA ARG A 720 8.70 -6.84 8.02
C ARG A 720 8.92 -8.21 8.68
N VAL A 721 8.15 -8.48 9.72
CA VAL A 721 8.03 -9.80 10.35
C VAL A 721 6.56 -10.18 10.44
N LEU A 722 6.24 -11.47 10.56
CA LEU A 722 4.86 -11.96 10.58
C LEU A 722 3.96 -11.22 11.57
N GLU A 723 4.44 -10.96 12.78
CA GLU A 723 3.65 -10.52 13.93
C GLU A 723 3.33 -9.02 13.89
N HIS A 724 4.04 -8.25 13.08
CA HIS A 724 3.97 -6.80 13.13
C HIS A 724 3.59 -6.14 11.80
N TRP A 725 2.68 -5.19 11.89
CA TRP A 725 2.25 -4.40 10.76
C TRP A 725 3.05 -3.10 10.70
N HIS A 726 3.83 -2.97 9.63
CA HIS A 726 4.55 -1.74 9.30
C HIS A 726 5.37 -1.23 10.50
N THR A 727 5.05 -0.05 11.00
CA THR A 727 5.72 0.68 12.08
C THR A 727 5.32 0.20 13.48
N GLY A 728 4.51 -0.87 13.57
CA GLY A 728 4.12 -1.49 14.82
C GLY A 728 3.13 -0.67 15.66
N SER A 729 2.68 0.52 15.23
CA SER A 729 1.82 1.40 16.04
C SER A 729 0.52 0.72 16.47
N MET A 730 -0.05 -0.16 15.65
CA MET A 730 -1.19 -0.99 16.05
C MET A 730 -0.75 -2.29 16.72
N THR A 731 0.12 -3.08 16.07
CA THR A 731 0.40 -4.46 16.49
C THR A 731 1.28 -4.56 17.73
N ARG A 732 2.17 -3.60 18.01
CA ARG A 732 2.95 -3.58 19.25
C ARG A 732 2.14 -3.14 20.46
N ARG A 733 0.95 -2.58 20.25
CA ARG A 733 -0.03 -2.30 21.31
C ARG A 733 -0.92 -3.51 21.62
N VAL A 734 -0.79 -4.59 20.84
CA VAL A 734 -1.40 -5.89 21.14
C VAL A 734 -0.43 -6.70 21.99
N PRO A 735 -0.78 -7.05 23.25
CA PRO A 735 0.15 -7.69 24.19
C PRO A 735 0.78 -8.98 23.66
N GLU A 736 0.00 -9.83 23.00
CA GLU A 736 0.49 -11.10 22.45
C GLU A 736 1.46 -10.92 21.31
N LEU A 737 1.16 -10.00 20.38
CA LEU A 737 2.03 -9.72 19.24
C LEU A 737 3.33 -9.07 19.70
N HIS A 738 3.26 -8.11 20.63
CA HIS A 738 4.46 -7.51 21.21
C HIS A 738 5.33 -8.55 21.92
N ARG A 739 4.75 -9.43 22.74
CA ARG A 739 5.52 -10.50 23.40
C ARG A 739 6.14 -11.50 22.41
N ALA A 740 5.48 -11.75 21.28
CA ALA A 740 5.99 -12.67 20.27
C ALA A 740 7.22 -12.13 19.53
N PHE A 741 7.34 -10.80 19.36
CA PHE A 741 8.52 -10.16 18.78
C PHE A 741 8.72 -8.75 19.39
N PRO A 742 9.32 -8.62 20.58
CA PRO A 742 9.27 -7.39 21.37
C PRO A 742 10.05 -6.21 20.79
N GLU A 743 11.21 -6.50 20.21
CA GLU A 743 12.19 -5.52 19.73
C GLU A 743 12.71 -5.94 18.37
N SER A 744 13.11 -4.98 17.52
CA SER A 744 13.81 -5.33 16.29
C SER A 744 15.21 -5.86 16.61
N VAL A 745 15.75 -6.68 15.71
CA VAL A 745 17.06 -7.31 15.81
C VAL A 745 17.78 -7.20 14.47
N VAL A 746 19.11 -7.25 14.49
CA VAL A 746 19.90 -7.44 13.27
C VAL A 746 20.15 -8.92 13.05
N PHE A 747 19.45 -9.48 12.05
CA PHE A 747 19.73 -10.83 11.59
C PHE A 747 21.04 -10.80 10.79
N MET A 748 22.00 -11.62 11.18
CA MET A 748 23.31 -11.67 10.52
C MET A 748 23.86 -13.10 10.44
N HIS A 749 24.76 -13.34 9.49
CA HIS A 749 25.40 -14.65 9.35
C HIS A 749 26.30 -14.97 10.58
N PRO A 750 26.30 -16.21 11.10
CA PRO A 750 27.11 -16.56 12.28
C PRO A 750 28.61 -16.30 12.12
N LEU A 751 29.15 -16.49 10.90
CA LEU A 751 30.56 -16.19 10.62
C LEU A 751 30.84 -14.68 10.54
N ASP A 752 29.91 -13.84 10.07
CA ASP A 752 30.12 -12.39 10.11
C ASP A 752 30.13 -11.87 11.55
N ALA A 753 29.32 -12.48 12.41
CA ALA A 753 29.33 -12.20 13.85
C ALA A 753 30.67 -12.63 14.47
N LYS A 754 31.13 -13.86 14.18
CA LYS A 754 32.41 -14.38 14.67
C LYS A 754 33.59 -13.52 14.22
N ASP A 755 33.66 -13.16 12.94
CA ASP A 755 34.74 -12.35 12.36
C ASP A 755 34.79 -10.94 12.99
N ARG A 756 33.66 -10.45 13.52
CA ARG A 756 33.54 -9.17 14.25
C ARG A 756 33.56 -9.33 15.79
N GLY A 757 33.80 -10.55 16.29
CA GLY A 757 33.79 -10.87 17.71
C GLY A 757 32.44 -10.64 18.42
N LEU A 758 31.34 -10.65 17.68
CA LEU A 758 29.97 -10.51 18.18
C LEU A 758 29.36 -11.87 18.49
N ARG A 759 28.47 -11.92 19.48
CA ARG A 759 27.66 -13.08 19.83
C ARG A 759 26.18 -12.75 19.72
N ARG A 760 25.35 -13.78 19.57
CA ARG A 760 23.89 -13.64 19.64
C ARG A 760 23.50 -13.00 20.97
N GLY A 761 22.68 -11.96 20.92
CA GLY A 761 22.22 -11.21 22.09
C GLY A 761 23.10 -10.00 22.45
N ASP A 762 24.29 -9.85 21.85
CA ASP A 762 25.10 -8.65 22.05
C ASP A 762 24.38 -7.43 21.45
N LYS A 763 24.52 -6.28 22.12
CA LYS A 763 24.13 -5.00 21.53
C LYS A 763 25.18 -4.58 20.50
N VAL A 764 24.69 -4.05 19.39
CA VAL A 764 25.54 -3.60 18.27
C VAL A 764 24.95 -2.34 17.68
N LYS A 765 25.83 -1.43 17.26
CA LYS A 765 25.44 -0.26 16.48
C LYS A 765 25.57 -0.59 15.00
N VAL A 766 24.48 -0.42 14.26
CA VAL A 766 24.47 -0.49 12.80
C VAL A 766 24.62 0.93 12.28
N VAL A 767 25.63 1.17 11.45
CA VAL A 767 25.99 2.52 10.98
C VAL A 767 25.95 2.54 9.45
N SER A 768 25.27 3.52 8.88
CA SER A 768 25.40 3.89 7.47
C SER A 768 25.99 5.29 7.35
N ARG A 769 26.18 5.78 6.13
CA ARG A 769 26.62 7.18 5.88
C ARG A 769 25.64 8.24 6.41
N ARG A 770 24.40 7.86 6.70
CA ARG A 770 23.27 8.77 7.01
C ARG A 770 22.90 8.78 8.50
N GLY A 771 23.37 7.80 9.27
CA GLY A 771 23.08 7.69 10.68
C GLY A 771 23.34 6.30 11.24
N ASP A 772 22.93 6.11 12.48
CA ASP A 772 23.11 4.86 13.21
C ASP A 772 21.87 4.45 14.01
N VAL A 773 21.80 3.16 14.36
CA VAL A 773 20.79 2.56 15.22
C VAL A 773 21.45 1.48 16.08
N VAL A 774 21.15 1.47 17.38
CA VAL A 774 21.55 0.37 18.28
C VAL A 774 20.47 -0.72 18.28
N THR A 775 20.89 -1.97 18.11
CA THR A 775 20.02 -3.15 18.07
C THR A 775 20.70 -4.36 18.70
N ILE A 776 20.08 -5.54 18.60
CA ILE A 776 20.53 -6.80 19.18
C ILE A 776 20.91 -7.77 18.05
N VAL A 777 22.04 -8.44 18.18
CA VAL A 777 22.51 -9.46 17.23
C VAL A 777 21.67 -10.74 17.29
N GLU A 778 21.14 -11.19 16.15
CA GLU A 778 20.44 -12.47 16.00
C GLU A 778 21.10 -13.32 14.90
N THR A 779 21.67 -14.48 15.25
CA THR A 779 22.38 -15.39 14.32
C THR A 779 21.68 -16.73 14.12
N ARG A 780 20.54 -16.96 14.80
CA ARG A 780 19.77 -18.23 14.79
C ARG A 780 18.27 -18.01 14.56
N GLY A 781 17.89 -16.81 14.17
CA GLY A 781 16.49 -16.44 13.95
C GLY A 781 15.91 -16.98 12.64
N ARG A 782 14.69 -16.54 12.34
CA ARG A 782 13.91 -16.97 11.16
C ARG A 782 14.46 -16.49 9.82
N ASN A 783 15.21 -15.38 9.83
CA ASN A 783 15.93 -14.87 8.66
C ASN A 783 17.41 -15.26 8.78
N LYS A 784 17.96 -15.89 7.75
CA LYS A 784 19.34 -16.38 7.71
C LYS A 784 20.03 -15.79 6.48
N PRO A 785 20.62 -14.59 6.59
CA PRO A 785 21.32 -13.96 5.48
C PRO A 785 22.63 -14.68 5.14
N PRO A 786 23.11 -14.59 3.88
CA PRO A 786 24.46 -15.02 3.51
C PRO A 786 25.51 -14.12 4.20
N LYS A 787 26.79 -14.54 4.17
CA LYS A 787 27.89 -13.64 4.59
C LYS A 787 27.86 -12.37 3.76
N GLY A 788 28.14 -11.22 4.38
CA GLY A 788 28.16 -9.93 3.71
C GLY A 788 26.80 -9.20 3.70
N LEU A 789 25.74 -9.78 4.28
CA LEU A 789 24.41 -9.17 4.32
C LEU A 789 23.79 -9.26 5.72
N VAL A 790 23.14 -8.18 6.13
CA VAL A 790 22.32 -8.12 7.34
C VAL A 790 20.89 -7.69 7.02
N TYR A 791 19.95 -8.14 7.86
CA TYR A 791 18.55 -7.81 7.74
C TYR A 791 17.99 -7.22 9.04
N MET A 792 17.22 -6.14 8.93
CA MET A 792 16.49 -5.52 10.04
C MET A 792 15.03 -5.22 9.69
N ALA A 793 14.12 -5.44 10.64
CA ALA A 793 12.72 -5.06 10.47
C ALA A 793 12.44 -3.64 11.01
N PHE A 794 11.53 -2.89 10.38
CA PHE A 794 11.28 -1.47 10.72
C PHE A 794 10.11 -1.23 11.69
N PHE A 795 9.57 -2.28 12.33
CA PHE A 795 8.40 -2.15 13.19
C PHE A 795 8.68 -1.47 14.53
N ASP A 796 9.93 -1.44 14.96
CA ASP A 796 10.29 -0.95 16.28
C ASP A 796 10.57 0.56 16.25
N ALA A 797 9.68 1.35 16.84
CA ALA A 797 9.82 2.80 16.97
C ALA A 797 11.00 3.25 17.84
N ALA A 798 11.60 2.35 18.65
CA ALA A 798 12.82 2.63 19.40
C ALA A 798 14.09 2.38 18.56
N GLN A 799 13.98 1.64 17.46
CA GLN A 799 15.07 1.29 16.57
C GLN A 799 14.73 1.72 15.14
N LEU A 800 14.83 3.03 14.88
CA LEU A 800 14.44 3.67 13.63
C LEU A 800 15.40 3.33 12.48
N VAL A 801 15.31 2.11 11.94
CA VAL A 801 16.19 1.60 10.86
C VAL A 801 16.24 2.51 9.63
N ASN A 802 15.21 3.31 9.38
CA ASN A 802 15.20 4.26 8.27
C ASN A 802 16.08 5.50 8.49
N ASN A 803 16.71 5.65 9.67
CA ASN A 803 17.88 6.51 9.86
C ASN A 803 19.08 6.03 9.03
N LEU A 804 19.12 4.73 8.69
CA LEU A 804 20.23 4.10 7.96
C LEU A 804 20.01 4.12 6.44
N THR A 805 18.76 4.02 6.01
CA THR A 805 18.40 3.82 4.59
C THR A 805 18.66 5.04 3.73
N LEU A 806 19.06 4.81 2.48
CA LEU A 806 19.19 5.85 1.45
C LEU A 806 17.83 6.10 0.78
N ASP A 807 17.49 7.36 0.51
CA ASP A 807 16.26 7.75 -0.20
C ASP A 807 16.39 7.72 -1.73
N ALA A 808 17.32 6.90 -2.25
CA ALA A 808 17.41 6.58 -3.66
C ALA A 808 16.14 5.83 -4.11
N THR A 809 15.69 6.15 -5.31
CA THR A 809 14.45 5.63 -5.88
C THR A 809 14.68 5.00 -7.24
N ASP A 810 13.74 4.18 -7.69
CA ASP A 810 13.56 3.97 -9.12
C ASP A 810 13.27 5.33 -9.78
N PRO A 811 14.10 5.81 -10.73
CA PRO A 811 13.92 7.13 -11.31
C PRO A 811 12.63 7.31 -12.11
N LEU A 812 11.92 6.25 -12.48
CA LEU A 812 10.67 6.33 -13.22
C LEU A 812 9.49 6.39 -12.25
N SER A 813 9.43 5.44 -11.32
CA SER A 813 8.31 5.31 -10.38
C SER A 813 8.46 6.16 -9.12
N LYS A 814 9.66 6.67 -8.84
CA LYS A 814 10.01 7.41 -7.62
C LYS A 814 9.79 6.60 -6.34
N GLU A 815 9.78 5.27 -6.46
CA GLU A 815 9.70 4.34 -5.33
C GLU A 815 11.08 4.09 -4.73
N THR A 816 11.20 4.27 -3.42
CA THR A 816 12.47 4.10 -2.70
C THR A 816 12.94 2.66 -2.62
N ASP A 817 14.24 2.46 -2.76
CA ASP A 817 14.91 1.18 -2.54
C ASP A 817 15.32 1.00 -1.07
N TYR A 818 14.43 0.40 -0.28
CA TYR A 818 14.71 0.05 1.12
C TYR A 818 15.45 -1.29 1.28
N LYS A 819 15.71 -2.00 0.17
CA LYS A 819 16.20 -3.39 0.19
C LYS A 819 17.70 -3.51 0.13
N LYS A 820 18.39 -2.42 -0.21
CA LYS A 820 19.84 -2.41 -0.36
C LYS A 820 20.44 -1.02 -0.09
N CYS A 821 21.37 -0.99 0.86
CA CYS A 821 22.35 0.07 1.04
C CYS A 821 23.55 -0.51 1.79
N ALA A 822 24.62 0.26 1.97
CA ALA A 822 25.83 -0.19 2.67
C ALA A 822 25.79 0.22 4.15
N VAL A 823 26.20 -0.69 5.03
CA VAL A 823 26.37 -0.45 6.46
C VAL A 823 27.64 -1.10 6.99
N LYS A 824 28.07 -0.67 8.18
CA LYS A 824 29.04 -1.37 9.03
C LYS A 824 28.43 -1.65 10.40
N LEU A 825 29.07 -2.54 11.16
CA LEU A 825 28.70 -2.88 12.53
C LEU A 825 29.81 -2.51 13.51
N GLU A 826 29.43 -1.82 14.59
CA GLU A 826 30.34 -1.43 15.67
C GLU A 826 29.82 -2.00 17.00
N LYS A 827 30.73 -2.54 17.83
CA LYS A 827 30.38 -2.96 19.19
C LYS A 827 29.99 -1.74 20.02
N VAL A 828 28.97 -1.91 20.87
CA VAL A 828 28.53 -0.90 21.85
C VAL A 828 29.27 -1.08 23.16
#